data_AF-A0A960DW32-F1
#
_entry.id   AF-A0A960DW32-F1
#
_cell.length_a   1.000
_cell.length_b   1.000
_cell.length_c   1.000
_cell.angle_alpha   90.00
_cell.angle_beta   90.00
_cell.angle_gamma   90.00
#
_symmetry.space_group_name_H-M   'P 1'
#
loop_
_entity.id
_entity.type
_entity.pdbx_description
1 polymer ?
#
loop_
_entity_poly.entity_id
_entity_poly.type
_entity_poly.pdbx_seq_one_letter_code
_entity_poly.pdbx_strand_id
1 'polypeptide(L)'
;MRTHLPRPKRALGAVAVLAVVATAAVTILGGSSAQAAAAAPGDGTSSATAGASCWGIKQAYGASASGVYWLSNARLERPQQFYCDMTTDGGGWVLVGRGRQGWSFNPFGQGSPNTLRSTPDGTGAFAPAALDSSTIDGLLNGQTVRGLPDGIRLERATNSSGTNRQSYRLYPRVDGWTWSFHAGQLLDKVVIDGSTYQGSNTYDTADSVYGQTTNQLNNVQGTRRMFTYKWSSHNNQAGFSFGSGVSGGSSSASNYLWTNGNEGYPIPFTRVWIRPQIANSAAGFSPIPAAGYPAAPLPAQLENRSEQAPWGVVGLDHTNESTIEPWNTNVLSVRAHGDRTFVGGRFTGVQNGPSASQIAQPYLAAFNYDGSWIDTFRPQLDGRVWDMLVTTDGKLIISGDFTNVNGAPNTSGIAALDPQTGQVIAGFKANATSTSGRPLVRALAQRDGIVYAAGNFNRFAGGNWNQITVTRAVSFSAADGTPSTWRPRASGQVVRIRVSQDGTRVLMAGYFSNVNGDTNMARFAITDRTTGNPVSGIGAWTASVGSKKTYQQAVIDFPDGKVAVGGSEHSIQLWNRDRTQMLDASVTKQGGDTQLIETFGDKTYVGCHCGNWVYEGTNDWTSPTGFRAIKPINLIGAWDTATWQQDTTWYPSSLKGAKGEGTWAADMDSRGCLWVGGDLVRGGWSGNAANDWLGGFARFCQQDATAPTAPTSLHATTSGADVVLSWGAATDASGTVSYDVYRDDRVIGTVWGRSYTDPEVTGTHRYTVRAVDARGNRSASPAPVNVNGPSPVLATPIAFNTAWRYLGDGSDQGTAWRAPAFGDGGWPTGNGRLGWGMSTVATTVSTTKPMTTYYRRSFSVTDAASVRMLDLKLYNLQGAVVYVNGVEAGRLNMPAGAVTSTTPAAGYLTAAQEQALKSISVPGSLLVNGTNVIAVESHNVTAGASRSQFDLQATLYGTGGDTSAPTTPTATATAGAGLVDLSWTASTDDVGLAGYLIERDGAPLAVAGPTATAFRDAPVDTSASHTYVVTAFDGNGNRAAAAPATVTPVADPNLLAYGATWRWFFAEGGPAGTWAAPGYDDTGWASGPAELGYGDSDEKTVISTSPTPRPLTAYFRTTIDVADPAAFASVLAKLVRDDGAVLYVNGVEVGRDNLPDGPIEFGTGASRIISNRAEERAPVSFTIPASAFVAGTNTIAVEVHNSDRWSGDLSMDLQLTGQP
;
A
#
# COMPACT_ATOMS: atom_id res chain seq x y z
N MET A 1 18.00 41.05 -40.55
CA MET A 1 18.81 40.76 -41.75
C MET A 1 20.16 40.19 -41.33
N ARG A 2 20.51 39.00 -41.85
CA ARG A 2 21.85 38.45 -42.20
C ARG A 2 23.11 39.12 -41.60
N THR A 3 23.91 38.51 -40.71
CA THR A 3 24.91 37.38 -40.77
C THR A 3 26.38 37.86 -40.75
N HIS A 4 27.21 37.09 -40.02
CA HIS A 4 28.65 36.77 -40.19
C HIS A 4 29.75 37.38 -39.28
N LEU A 5 30.40 36.48 -38.53
CA LEU A 5 31.77 36.42 -37.93
C LEU A 5 32.89 36.68 -38.98
N PRO A 6 34.21 36.97 -38.68
CA PRO A 6 35.10 36.23 -37.73
C PRO A 6 36.37 36.92 -37.08
N ARG A 7 36.92 36.24 -36.03
CA ARG A 7 38.31 35.99 -35.48
C ARG A 7 39.61 36.65 -36.10
N PRO A 8 40.88 36.48 -35.59
CA PRO A 8 41.54 36.16 -34.26
C PRO A 8 42.93 36.89 -34.01
N LYS A 9 43.73 36.50 -32.96
CA LYS A 9 45.24 36.42 -32.84
C LYS A 9 45.62 35.89 -31.42
N ARG A 10 46.23 34.70 -31.15
CA ARG A 10 47.65 34.16 -31.27
C ARG A 10 48.70 34.95 -30.42
N ALA A 11 49.69 34.40 -29.68
CA ALA A 11 50.45 33.12 -29.65
C ALA A 11 51.10 32.91 -28.23
N LEU A 12 51.59 31.75 -27.77
CA LEU A 12 52.86 31.07 -28.14
C LEU A 12 52.91 29.58 -27.65
N GLY A 13 53.50 28.69 -28.47
CA GLY A 13 54.07 27.35 -28.10
C GLY A 13 55.61 27.45 -27.96
N ALA A 14 56.43 26.44 -27.61
CA ALA A 14 56.46 24.97 -27.76
C ALA A 14 57.42 24.37 -26.67
N VAL A 15 57.70 23.08 -26.43
CA VAL A 15 58.11 21.92 -27.28
C VAL A 15 57.95 20.61 -26.47
N ALA A 16 57.74 19.48 -27.17
CA ALA A 16 57.43 18.12 -26.70
C ALA A 16 58.66 17.22 -26.42
N VAL A 17 58.48 16.08 -25.70
CA VAL A 17 58.71 14.68 -26.16
C VAL A 17 58.04 13.68 -25.19
N LEU A 18 57.40 12.66 -25.79
CA LEU A 18 56.74 11.48 -25.22
C LEU A 18 57.71 10.49 -24.53
N ALA A 19 57.26 9.89 -23.43
CA ALA A 19 57.60 8.52 -23.04
C ALA A 19 56.35 7.81 -22.52
N VAL A 20 56.12 6.61 -23.06
CA VAL A 20 54.99 5.70 -22.80
C VAL A 20 55.20 5.01 -21.45
N VAL A 21 54.22 5.12 -20.54
CA VAL A 21 54.01 4.18 -19.42
C VAL A 21 52.52 3.88 -19.37
N ALA A 22 52.17 2.62 -19.55
CA ALA A 22 50.82 2.10 -19.54
C ALA A 22 50.18 2.28 -18.14
N THR A 23 49.19 3.15 -18.04
CA THR A 23 48.25 3.16 -16.92
C THR A 23 47.18 2.11 -17.19
N ALA A 24 47.18 1.05 -16.39
CA ALA A 24 46.12 0.06 -16.36
C ALA A 24 44.75 0.75 -16.21
N ALA A 25 43.89 0.55 -17.20
CA ALA A 25 42.48 0.88 -17.07
C ALA A 25 41.89 -0.05 -16.02
N VAL A 26 41.67 0.47 -14.80
CA VAL A 26 40.71 -0.12 -13.88
C VAL A 26 39.35 0.18 -14.49
N THR A 27 38.80 -0.78 -15.24
CA THR A 27 37.38 -0.87 -15.52
C THR A 27 36.66 -1.02 -14.18
N ILE A 28 36.29 0.11 -13.58
CA ILE A 28 35.18 0.12 -12.64
C ILE A 28 33.97 -0.20 -13.51
N LEU A 29 33.59 -1.48 -13.53
CA LEU A 29 32.27 -1.92 -13.95
C LEU A 29 31.29 -1.16 -13.06
N GLY A 30 30.82 -0.01 -13.55
CA GLY A 30 29.68 0.68 -13.00
C GLY A 30 28.55 -0.33 -13.03
N GLY A 31 28.22 -0.88 -11.87
CA GLY A 31 27.01 -1.67 -11.69
C GLY A 31 25.87 -0.81 -12.20
N SER A 32 25.30 -1.21 -13.34
CA SER A 32 23.99 -0.73 -13.74
C SER A 32 23.08 -0.97 -12.56
N SER A 33 22.63 0.10 -11.89
CA SER A 33 21.48 0.00 -11.01
C SER A 33 20.36 -0.59 -11.84
N ALA A 34 20.06 -1.87 -11.61
CA ALA A 34 18.96 -2.55 -12.28
C ALA A 34 17.73 -1.68 -12.05
N GLN A 35 17.22 -1.09 -13.12
CA GLN A 35 15.98 -0.35 -13.07
C GLN A 35 14.92 -1.36 -12.65
N ALA A 36 14.30 -1.16 -11.48
CA ALA A 36 13.26 -2.04 -10.97
C ALA A 36 12.25 -2.29 -12.10
N ALA A 37 11.93 -3.57 -12.34
CA ALA A 37 10.96 -3.94 -13.35
C ALA A 37 9.68 -3.14 -13.12
N ALA A 38 9.15 -2.49 -14.16
CA ALA A 38 7.89 -1.78 -14.06
C ALA A 38 6.82 -2.75 -13.53
N ALA A 39 6.17 -2.42 -12.41
CA ALA A 39 5.16 -3.29 -11.81
C ALA A 39 4.11 -3.67 -12.86
N ALA A 40 3.65 -4.92 -12.82
CA ALA A 40 2.62 -5.42 -13.72
C ALA A 40 1.40 -4.49 -13.71
N PRO A 41 0.77 -4.24 -14.89
CA PRO A 41 -0.39 -3.36 -14.97
C PRO A 41 -1.49 -3.88 -14.03
N GLY A 42 -2.01 -3.02 -13.16
CA GLY A 42 -3.11 -3.39 -12.27
C GLY A 42 -4.42 -3.64 -13.04
N ASP A 43 -5.09 -4.76 -12.77
CA ASP A 43 -6.40 -5.12 -13.33
C ASP A 43 -7.58 -4.40 -12.64
N GLY A 44 -7.31 -3.70 -11.54
CA GLY A 44 -8.27 -2.96 -10.73
C GLY A 44 -9.19 -3.83 -9.87
N THR A 45 -8.93 -5.14 -9.72
CA THR A 45 -9.78 -6.04 -8.94
C THR A 45 -9.55 -5.92 -7.43
N SER A 46 -8.36 -5.48 -7.01
CA SER A 46 -7.98 -5.23 -5.62
C SER A 46 -7.29 -3.87 -5.47
N SER A 47 -7.13 -3.40 -4.23
CA SER A 47 -6.36 -2.18 -3.96
C SER A 47 -4.88 -2.32 -4.35
N ALA A 48 -4.30 -3.52 -4.20
CA ALA A 48 -2.92 -3.83 -4.57
C ALA A 48 -2.70 -3.90 -6.10
N THR A 49 -3.77 -4.19 -6.84
CA THR A 49 -3.78 -4.25 -8.32
C THR A 49 -4.53 -3.07 -8.93
N ALA A 50 -4.60 -1.93 -8.25
CA ALA A 50 -5.30 -0.74 -8.77
C ALA A 50 -4.71 -0.27 -10.13
N GLY A 51 -5.59 0.04 -11.08
CA GLY A 51 -5.20 0.58 -12.39
C GLY A 51 -5.04 2.11 -12.38
N ALA A 52 -4.33 2.67 -13.36
CA ALA A 52 -4.14 4.14 -13.43
C ALA A 52 -5.41 4.90 -13.82
N SER A 53 -6.25 4.28 -14.67
CA SER A 53 -7.59 4.73 -15.01
C SER A 53 -8.43 3.56 -15.51
N CYS A 54 -9.77 3.71 -15.57
CA CYS A 54 -10.65 2.71 -16.18
C CYS A 54 -10.22 2.38 -17.63
N TRP A 55 -9.75 3.38 -18.38
CA TRP A 55 -9.24 3.18 -19.74
C TRP A 55 -7.95 2.36 -19.74
N GLY A 56 -7.00 2.65 -18.83
CA GLY A 56 -5.75 1.89 -18.69
C GLY A 56 -6.00 0.41 -18.41
N ILE A 57 -6.95 0.11 -17.51
CA ILE A 57 -7.42 -1.26 -17.24
C ILE A 57 -8.00 -1.87 -18.51
N LYS A 58 -8.91 -1.17 -19.21
CA LYS A 58 -9.55 -1.70 -20.42
C LYS A 58 -8.54 -2.03 -21.53
N GLN A 59 -7.47 -1.24 -21.67
CA GLN A 59 -6.42 -1.52 -22.65
C GLN A 59 -5.57 -2.74 -22.28
N ALA A 60 -5.24 -2.91 -20.99
CA ALA A 60 -4.46 -4.05 -20.52
C ALA A 60 -5.31 -5.35 -20.45
N TYR A 61 -6.60 -5.22 -20.13
CA TYR A 61 -7.53 -6.31 -19.86
C TYR A 61 -8.82 -6.13 -20.67
N GLY A 62 -8.76 -6.41 -21.97
CA GLY A 62 -9.85 -6.15 -22.93
C GLY A 62 -11.20 -6.79 -22.60
N ALA A 63 -11.23 -7.88 -21.83
CA ALA A 63 -12.44 -8.58 -21.40
C ALA A 63 -13.13 -7.95 -20.16
N SER A 64 -12.57 -6.88 -19.59
CA SER A 64 -13.13 -6.21 -18.40
C SER A 64 -14.58 -5.77 -18.64
N ALA A 65 -15.46 -6.13 -17.70
CA ALA A 65 -16.89 -5.77 -17.70
C ALA A 65 -17.14 -4.47 -16.92
N SER A 66 -18.27 -3.80 -17.17
CA SER A 66 -18.65 -2.62 -16.38
C SER A 66 -18.88 -3.00 -14.91
N GLY A 67 -18.38 -2.19 -13.99
CA GLY A 67 -18.39 -2.54 -12.57
C GLY A 67 -17.54 -1.60 -11.72
N VAL A 68 -17.32 -1.97 -10.46
CA VAL A 68 -16.47 -1.20 -9.54
C VAL A 68 -15.03 -1.68 -9.63
N TYR A 69 -14.10 -0.75 -9.87
CA TYR A 69 -12.66 -1.02 -9.96
C TYR A 69 -11.89 -0.11 -9.02
N TRP A 70 -10.73 -0.60 -8.58
CA TRP A 70 -9.74 0.17 -7.85
C TRP A 70 -8.86 0.96 -8.82
N LEU A 71 -8.79 2.28 -8.63
CA LEU A 71 -7.93 3.17 -9.37
C LEU A 71 -6.92 3.86 -8.45
N SER A 72 -5.69 4.01 -8.91
CA SER A 72 -4.63 4.77 -8.24
C SER A 72 -3.61 5.29 -9.25
N ASN A 73 -3.14 6.51 -9.03
CA ASN A 73 -2.08 7.15 -9.80
C ASN A 73 -1.32 8.14 -8.90
N ALA A 74 -0.29 8.80 -9.42
CA ALA A 74 0.55 9.72 -8.65
C ALA A 74 -0.20 10.91 -8.02
N ARG A 75 -1.37 11.29 -8.55
CA ARG A 75 -2.19 12.38 -8.01
C ARG A 75 -3.34 11.91 -7.11
N LEU A 76 -3.89 10.72 -7.36
CA LEU A 76 -4.84 10.07 -6.43
C LEU A 76 -4.13 9.54 -5.18
N GLU A 77 -2.89 9.07 -5.34
CA GLU A 77 -1.95 8.53 -4.35
C GLU A 77 -2.42 7.27 -3.59
N ARG A 78 -3.71 7.18 -3.26
CA ARG A 78 -4.36 6.05 -2.60
C ARG A 78 -5.25 5.30 -3.57
N PRO A 79 -5.23 3.95 -3.57
CA PRO A 79 -6.25 3.16 -4.24
C PRO A 79 -7.64 3.52 -3.74
N GLN A 80 -8.52 3.90 -4.67
CA GLN A 80 -9.92 4.19 -4.38
C GLN A 80 -10.82 3.46 -5.38
N GLN A 81 -12.04 3.15 -4.95
CA GLN A 81 -13.02 2.45 -5.78
C GLN A 81 -13.88 3.44 -6.58
N PHE A 82 -14.04 3.16 -7.88
CA PHE A 82 -14.89 3.92 -8.79
C PHE A 82 -15.70 2.98 -9.67
N TYR A 83 -16.89 3.44 -10.10
CA TYR A 83 -17.66 2.71 -11.10
C TYR A 83 -17.13 3.02 -12.50
N CYS A 84 -16.69 1.99 -13.21
CA CYS A 84 -16.22 2.06 -14.59
C CYS A 84 -17.25 1.49 -15.56
N ASP A 85 -17.55 2.21 -16.64
CA ASP A 85 -18.20 1.63 -17.82
C ASP A 85 -17.12 1.15 -18.79
N MET A 86 -17.01 -0.18 -18.92
CA MET A 86 -16.02 -0.86 -19.76
C MET A 86 -16.58 -1.28 -21.12
N THR A 87 -17.83 -0.90 -21.43
CA THR A 87 -18.58 -1.41 -22.58
C THR A 87 -18.92 -0.34 -23.59
N THR A 88 -19.45 0.81 -23.15
CA THR A 88 -19.97 1.82 -24.09
C THR A 88 -18.84 2.61 -24.75
N ASP A 89 -18.96 2.85 -26.06
CA ASP A 89 -18.00 3.65 -26.85
C ASP A 89 -16.54 3.20 -26.68
N GLY A 90 -16.31 1.88 -26.60
CA GLY A 90 -14.99 1.26 -26.38
C GLY A 90 -14.58 1.13 -24.90
N GLY A 91 -15.40 1.61 -23.97
CA GLY A 91 -15.18 1.50 -22.53
C GLY A 91 -14.14 2.47 -21.96
N GLY A 92 -13.80 2.25 -20.69
CA GLY A 92 -12.80 3.03 -19.95
C GLY A 92 -13.32 4.32 -19.32
N TRP A 93 -14.64 4.47 -19.18
CA TRP A 93 -15.25 5.65 -18.58
C TRP A 93 -15.35 5.51 -17.07
N VAL A 94 -15.10 6.58 -16.32
CA VAL A 94 -15.33 6.65 -14.88
C VAL A 94 -16.54 7.53 -14.57
N LEU A 95 -17.43 7.03 -13.71
CA LEU A 95 -18.61 7.77 -13.24
C LEU A 95 -18.20 8.80 -12.20
N VAL A 96 -18.41 10.08 -12.47
CA VAL A 96 -18.05 11.17 -11.55
C VAL A 96 -19.26 11.86 -10.93
N GLY A 97 -20.46 11.66 -11.49
CA GLY A 97 -21.70 12.08 -10.85
C GLY A 97 -22.93 11.44 -11.47
N ARG A 98 -24.02 11.37 -10.72
CA ARG A 98 -25.34 10.94 -11.21
C ARG A 98 -26.46 11.58 -10.41
N GLY A 99 -27.67 11.63 -10.97
CA GLY A 99 -28.85 12.18 -10.28
C GLY A 99 -29.91 12.69 -11.24
N ARG A 100 -31.11 12.90 -10.73
CA ARG A 100 -32.25 13.46 -11.47
C ARG A 100 -32.40 14.95 -11.14
N GLN A 101 -33.05 15.28 -10.03
CA GLN A 101 -33.28 16.66 -9.57
C GLN A 101 -32.61 16.94 -8.22
N GLY A 102 -32.29 18.20 -7.93
CA GLY A 102 -31.70 18.64 -6.66
C GLY A 102 -30.17 18.71 -6.68
N TRP A 103 -29.57 18.90 -7.86
CA TRP A 103 -28.13 19.07 -7.99
C TRP A 103 -27.68 20.38 -7.32
N SER A 104 -26.60 20.30 -6.55
CA SER A 104 -26.00 21.44 -5.85
C SER A 104 -24.89 22.11 -6.66
N PHE A 105 -24.24 21.37 -7.56
CA PHE A 105 -23.09 21.84 -8.34
C PHE A 105 -21.95 22.42 -7.48
N ASN A 106 -21.79 21.87 -6.28
CA ASN A 106 -20.79 22.29 -5.30
C ASN A 106 -19.40 21.70 -5.65
N PRO A 107 -18.29 22.47 -5.56
CA PRO A 107 -16.95 21.94 -5.78
C PRO A 107 -16.56 20.76 -4.88
N PHE A 108 -17.17 20.62 -3.69
CA PHE A 108 -16.94 19.51 -2.75
C PHE A 108 -17.80 18.26 -3.05
N GLY A 109 -18.45 18.21 -4.21
CA GLY A 109 -19.31 17.09 -4.60
C GLY A 109 -20.66 17.10 -3.90
N GLN A 110 -21.36 15.98 -3.95
CA GLN A 110 -22.69 15.81 -3.34
C GLN A 110 -22.91 14.35 -2.96
N GLY A 111 -23.55 14.09 -1.81
CA GLY A 111 -23.72 12.73 -1.32
C GLY A 111 -22.38 12.10 -0.91
N SER A 112 -22.18 10.81 -1.17
CA SER A 112 -20.90 10.13 -0.90
C SER A 112 -20.34 9.44 -2.14
N PRO A 113 -19.01 9.34 -2.28
CA PRO A 113 -18.38 8.51 -3.33
C PRO A 113 -18.85 7.05 -3.32
N ASN A 114 -19.21 6.51 -2.15
CA ASN A 114 -19.75 5.15 -2.03
C ASN A 114 -21.12 5.04 -2.70
N THR A 115 -22.04 5.96 -2.37
CA THR A 115 -23.38 6.01 -2.96
C THR A 115 -23.34 6.18 -4.48
N LEU A 116 -22.35 6.92 -5.00
CA LEU A 116 -22.13 7.09 -6.43
C LEU A 116 -21.78 5.76 -7.12
N ARG A 117 -20.81 5.01 -6.58
CA ARG A 117 -20.33 3.76 -7.20
C ARG A 117 -21.22 2.55 -6.95
N SER A 118 -21.89 2.47 -5.79
CA SER A 118 -22.75 1.33 -5.43
C SER A 118 -24.12 1.37 -6.08
N THR A 119 -24.59 2.56 -6.45
CA THR A 119 -25.91 2.77 -7.05
C THR A 119 -25.75 3.72 -8.25
N PRO A 120 -25.16 3.24 -9.35
CA PRO A 120 -24.86 4.06 -10.52
C PRO A 120 -26.12 4.39 -11.35
N ASP A 121 -27.19 3.63 -11.18
CA ASP A 121 -28.43 3.72 -11.96
C ASP A 121 -29.64 3.26 -11.14
N GLY A 122 -30.85 3.37 -11.70
CA GLY A 122 -32.08 3.00 -11.01
C GLY A 122 -32.79 4.17 -10.32
N THR A 123 -34.00 3.93 -9.82
CA THR A 123 -34.76 4.95 -9.06
C THR A 123 -34.11 5.32 -7.74
N GLY A 124 -33.40 4.38 -7.10
CA GLY A 124 -32.53 4.65 -5.95
C GLY A 124 -31.37 5.60 -6.26
N ALA A 125 -31.09 5.83 -7.55
CA ALA A 125 -30.05 6.75 -8.00
C ALA A 125 -30.54 8.20 -8.20
N PHE A 126 -31.82 8.50 -8.00
CA PHE A 126 -32.38 9.81 -8.34
C PHE A 126 -31.85 10.98 -7.50
N ALA A 127 -31.58 10.76 -6.20
CA ALA A 127 -30.92 11.76 -5.37
C ALA A 127 -29.48 11.98 -5.90
N PRO A 128 -29.03 13.22 -6.19
CA PRO A 128 -27.73 13.38 -6.81
C PRO A 128 -26.57 12.96 -5.91
N ALA A 129 -25.59 12.30 -6.53
CA ALA A 129 -24.30 11.97 -5.93
C ALA A 129 -23.20 12.36 -6.92
N ALA A 130 -22.13 12.99 -6.44
CA ALA A 130 -21.03 13.51 -7.24
C ALA A 130 -19.73 13.49 -6.44
N LEU A 131 -18.62 13.15 -7.09
CA LEU A 131 -17.29 13.27 -6.52
C LEU A 131 -16.94 14.75 -6.33
N ASP A 132 -16.08 15.07 -5.37
CA ASP A 132 -15.51 16.41 -5.25
C ASP A 132 -14.51 16.68 -6.39
N SER A 133 -14.20 17.96 -6.61
CA SER A 133 -13.33 18.39 -7.71
C SER A 133 -11.90 17.88 -7.55
N SER A 134 -11.39 17.76 -6.31
CA SER A 134 -10.01 17.29 -6.07
C SER A 134 -9.84 15.81 -6.41
N THR A 135 -10.85 14.98 -6.13
CA THR A 135 -10.86 13.57 -6.54
C THR A 135 -10.89 13.45 -8.07
N ILE A 136 -11.66 14.30 -8.75
CA ILE A 136 -11.75 14.28 -10.22
C ILE A 136 -10.44 14.76 -10.87
N ASP A 137 -9.82 15.82 -10.34
CA ASP A 137 -8.48 16.26 -10.79
C ASP A 137 -7.42 15.18 -10.53
N GLY A 138 -7.54 14.43 -9.43
CA GLY A 138 -6.72 13.23 -9.16
C GLY A 138 -6.89 12.15 -10.24
N LEU A 139 -8.13 11.86 -10.64
CA LEU A 139 -8.42 10.91 -11.74
C LEU A 139 -7.81 11.35 -13.08
N LEU A 140 -7.66 12.65 -13.30
CA LEU A 140 -7.03 13.21 -14.51
C LEU A 140 -5.50 13.12 -14.49
N ASN A 141 -4.87 12.92 -13.34
CA ASN A 141 -3.42 12.78 -13.17
C ASN A 141 -2.61 13.90 -13.86
N GLY A 142 -3.09 15.14 -13.81
CA GLY A 142 -2.47 16.30 -14.45
C GLY A 142 -2.87 16.54 -15.92
N GLN A 143 -3.72 15.70 -16.52
CA GLN A 143 -4.40 16.05 -17.77
C GLN A 143 -5.42 17.18 -17.52
N THR A 144 -5.65 18.03 -18.52
CA THR A 144 -6.67 19.07 -18.42
C THR A 144 -8.02 18.56 -18.91
N VAL A 145 -9.11 19.10 -18.36
CA VAL A 145 -10.47 18.76 -18.80
C VAL A 145 -10.70 19.17 -20.26
N ARG A 146 -10.19 20.35 -20.67
CA ARG A 146 -10.16 20.77 -22.08
C ARG A 146 -9.42 19.76 -22.98
N GLY A 147 -8.39 19.10 -22.46
CA GLY A 147 -7.57 18.13 -23.19
C GLY A 147 -8.18 16.74 -23.31
N LEU A 148 -9.33 16.45 -22.68
CA LEU A 148 -9.98 15.14 -22.76
C LEU A 148 -10.47 14.88 -24.20
N PRO A 149 -10.00 13.83 -24.88
CA PRO A 149 -10.36 13.55 -26.27
C PRO A 149 -11.87 13.37 -26.49
N ASP A 150 -12.57 12.86 -25.48
CA ASP A 150 -14.01 12.59 -25.53
C ASP A 150 -14.88 13.64 -24.83
N GLY A 151 -14.25 14.66 -24.24
CA GLY A 151 -14.92 15.62 -23.38
C GLY A 151 -15.60 14.98 -22.16
N ILE A 152 -16.58 15.71 -21.61
CA ILE A 152 -17.44 15.25 -20.52
C ILE A 152 -18.69 14.64 -21.14
N ARG A 153 -18.98 13.37 -20.86
CA ARG A 153 -20.18 12.69 -21.37
C ARG A 153 -21.29 12.75 -20.33
N LEU A 154 -22.38 13.43 -20.67
CA LEU A 154 -23.66 13.34 -19.99
C LEU A 154 -24.52 12.29 -20.69
N GLU A 155 -25.02 11.36 -19.91
CA GLU A 155 -25.93 10.33 -20.38
C GLU A 155 -27.29 10.54 -19.70
N ARG A 156 -28.28 10.97 -20.49
CA ARG A 156 -29.57 11.45 -19.98
C ARG A 156 -30.70 10.50 -20.37
N ALA A 157 -31.54 10.12 -19.41
CA ALA A 157 -32.78 9.41 -19.72
C ALA A 157 -33.69 10.28 -20.59
N THR A 158 -34.29 9.69 -21.63
CA THR A 158 -35.19 10.42 -22.57
C THR A 158 -36.65 9.98 -22.47
N ASN A 159 -36.95 8.99 -21.63
CA ASN A 159 -38.30 8.50 -21.37
C ASN A 159 -38.54 8.22 -19.88
N SER A 160 -39.80 8.09 -19.49
CA SER A 160 -40.21 7.94 -18.09
C SER A 160 -39.72 6.66 -17.42
N SER A 161 -39.49 5.58 -18.18
CA SER A 161 -38.96 4.31 -17.68
C SER A 161 -37.43 4.26 -17.55
N GLY A 162 -36.71 5.22 -18.14
CA GLY A 162 -35.25 5.25 -18.16
C GLY A 162 -34.59 4.23 -19.11
N THR A 163 -35.39 3.54 -19.94
CA THR A 163 -34.88 2.54 -20.90
C THR A 163 -34.20 3.17 -22.11
N ASN A 164 -34.54 4.41 -22.45
CA ASN A 164 -33.92 5.15 -23.54
C ASN A 164 -32.98 6.22 -22.98
N ARG A 165 -31.80 6.34 -23.59
CA ARG A 165 -30.77 7.30 -23.16
C ARG A 165 -30.18 8.05 -24.34
N GLN A 166 -29.85 9.31 -24.09
CA GLN A 166 -29.14 10.21 -25.01
C GLN A 166 -27.68 10.33 -24.60
N SER A 167 -26.77 10.37 -25.58
CA SER A 167 -25.37 10.71 -25.37
C SER A 167 -25.14 12.20 -25.67
N TYR A 168 -24.69 12.95 -24.67
CA TYR A 168 -24.52 14.41 -24.75
C TYR A 168 -23.12 14.78 -24.24
N ARG A 169 -22.20 15.11 -25.15
CA ARG A 169 -20.80 15.39 -24.81
C ARG A 169 -20.51 16.88 -24.81
N LEU A 170 -19.86 17.36 -23.76
CA LEU A 170 -19.43 18.74 -23.58
C LEU A 170 -17.92 18.84 -23.71
N TYR A 171 -17.42 19.81 -24.48
CA TYR A 171 -15.99 20.10 -24.62
C TYR A 171 -15.70 21.47 -24.03
N PRO A 172 -15.34 21.55 -22.73
CA PRO A 172 -15.23 22.82 -22.03
C PRO A 172 -13.92 23.55 -22.34
N ARG A 173 -13.96 24.88 -22.23
CA ARG A 173 -12.79 25.77 -22.36
C ARG A 173 -12.05 25.99 -21.04
N VAL A 174 -12.15 25.09 -20.08
CA VAL A 174 -11.43 25.21 -18.79
C VAL A 174 -10.43 24.08 -18.62
N ASP A 175 -9.30 24.38 -17.98
CA ASP A 175 -8.23 23.41 -17.81
C ASP A 175 -8.49 22.47 -16.62
N GLY A 176 -8.98 22.99 -15.49
CA GLY A 176 -9.34 22.18 -14.31
C GLY A 176 -10.82 21.78 -14.27
N TRP A 177 -11.15 20.74 -13.49
CA TRP A 177 -12.54 20.37 -13.27
C TRP A 177 -13.29 21.44 -12.46
N THR A 178 -14.55 21.67 -12.83
CA THR A 178 -15.46 22.46 -12.01
C THR A 178 -16.88 21.95 -12.11
N TRP A 179 -17.54 21.82 -10.97
CA TRP A 179 -18.97 21.52 -10.90
C TRP A 179 -19.86 22.72 -11.19
N SER A 180 -19.30 23.92 -11.37
CA SER A 180 -20.04 25.16 -11.62
C SER A 180 -20.69 25.25 -13.02
N PHE A 181 -21.41 24.21 -13.44
CA PHE A 181 -22.13 24.14 -14.72
C PHE A 181 -23.16 25.29 -14.83
N HIS A 182 -23.87 25.57 -13.75
CA HIS A 182 -24.80 26.69 -13.68
C HIS A 182 -24.13 28.08 -13.64
N ALA A 183 -22.81 28.18 -13.80
CA ALA A 183 -22.10 29.44 -14.02
C ALA A 183 -22.03 29.83 -15.50
N GLY A 184 -22.35 28.92 -16.42
CA GLY A 184 -22.25 29.16 -17.87
C GLY A 184 -20.82 29.06 -18.39
N GLN A 185 -20.10 28.00 -18.00
CA GLN A 185 -18.79 27.69 -18.55
C GLN A 185 -18.88 27.59 -20.07
N LEU A 186 -17.92 28.23 -20.76
CA LEU A 186 -17.89 28.25 -22.22
C LEU A 186 -17.44 26.90 -22.77
N LEU A 187 -18.11 26.44 -23.82
CA LEU A 187 -17.82 25.19 -24.50
C LEU A 187 -17.30 25.46 -25.91
N ASP A 188 -16.25 24.75 -26.33
CA ASP A 188 -15.78 24.78 -27.73
C ASP A 188 -16.79 24.15 -28.66
N LYS A 189 -17.40 23.04 -28.24
CA LYS A 189 -18.47 22.37 -28.98
C LYS A 189 -19.30 21.48 -28.04
N VAL A 190 -20.47 21.10 -28.52
CA VAL A 190 -21.36 20.09 -27.92
C VAL A 190 -21.62 19.01 -28.97
N VAL A 191 -21.60 17.74 -28.56
CA VAL A 191 -21.96 16.61 -29.45
C VAL A 191 -23.16 15.88 -28.88
N ILE A 192 -24.26 15.83 -29.63
CA ILE A 192 -25.52 15.22 -29.21
C ILE A 192 -25.83 14.07 -30.16
N ASP A 193 -25.85 12.84 -29.65
CA ASP A 193 -26.13 11.63 -30.43
C ASP A 193 -25.33 11.57 -31.75
N GLY A 194 -24.05 11.93 -31.69
CA GLY A 194 -23.12 11.98 -32.83
C GLY A 194 -23.11 13.28 -33.64
N SER A 195 -24.11 14.15 -33.50
CA SER A 195 -24.17 15.45 -34.20
C SER A 195 -23.37 16.51 -33.46
N THR A 196 -22.48 17.23 -34.16
CA THR A 196 -21.62 18.27 -33.57
C THR A 196 -22.21 19.67 -33.74
N TYR A 197 -22.20 20.46 -32.67
CA TYR A 197 -22.61 21.86 -32.61
C TYR A 197 -21.45 22.69 -32.06
N GLN A 198 -20.94 23.63 -32.86
CA GLN A 198 -19.85 24.53 -32.47
C GLN A 198 -20.33 25.60 -31.50
N GLY A 199 -19.57 25.78 -30.43
CA GLY A 199 -19.87 26.73 -29.36
C GLY A 199 -21.13 26.37 -28.57
N SER A 200 -21.07 26.49 -27.25
CA SER A 200 -22.25 26.53 -26.38
C SER A 200 -21.82 26.98 -24.98
N ASN A 201 -22.67 26.77 -23.98
CA ASN A 201 -22.35 26.99 -22.57
C ASN A 201 -23.04 25.95 -21.69
N THR A 202 -22.67 25.88 -20.40
CA THR A 202 -23.25 24.92 -19.45
C THR A 202 -24.45 25.44 -18.65
N TYR A 203 -24.80 26.73 -18.77
CA TYR A 203 -25.92 27.34 -18.05
C TYR A 203 -27.25 27.03 -18.73
N ASP A 204 -27.35 27.38 -20.01
CA ASP A 204 -28.46 27.07 -20.91
C ASP A 204 -27.93 27.05 -22.34
N THR A 205 -27.92 25.88 -22.97
CA THR A 205 -27.40 25.75 -24.33
C THR A 205 -28.25 26.49 -25.36
N ALA A 206 -29.52 26.77 -25.04
CA ALA A 206 -30.43 27.50 -25.93
C ALA A 206 -30.23 29.02 -25.89
N ASP A 207 -29.55 29.55 -24.88
CA ASP A 207 -29.34 30.98 -24.71
C ASP A 207 -27.85 31.29 -24.63
N SER A 208 -27.42 32.42 -25.18
CA SER A 208 -26.00 32.80 -25.12
C SER A 208 -25.67 33.44 -23.76
N VAL A 209 -24.51 33.08 -23.19
CA VAL A 209 -23.97 33.70 -21.96
C VAL A 209 -22.87 34.70 -22.29
N TYR A 210 -22.40 35.46 -21.28
CA TYR A 210 -21.37 36.47 -21.49
C TYR A 210 -20.05 35.86 -22.00
N GLY A 211 -19.37 36.57 -22.89
CA GLY A 211 -18.13 36.11 -23.53
C GLY A 211 -18.33 35.01 -24.59
N GLN A 212 -19.56 34.53 -24.81
CA GLN A 212 -19.85 33.52 -25.81
C GLN A 212 -19.98 34.14 -27.20
N THR A 213 -19.04 33.85 -28.09
CA THR A 213 -19.02 34.34 -29.47
C THR A 213 -19.73 33.41 -30.46
N THR A 214 -20.01 32.17 -30.09
CA THR A 214 -20.63 31.16 -30.97
C THR A 214 -21.58 30.28 -30.15
N ASN A 215 -22.82 30.11 -30.64
CA ASN A 215 -23.80 29.19 -30.08
C ASN A 215 -24.66 28.56 -31.18
N GLN A 216 -24.29 27.37 -31.67
CA GLN A 216 -25.11 26.67 -32.67
C GLN A 216 -26.36 25.99 -32.09
N LEU A 217 -26.52 25.98 -30.76
CA LEU A 217 -27.71 25.48 -30.08
C LEU A 217 -28.69 26.61 -29.68
N ASN A 218 -28.43 27.85 -30.09
CA ASN A 218 -29.27 29.00 -29.78
C ASN A 218 -30.73 28.78 -30.22
N ASN A 219 -31.68 29.05 -29.32
CA ASN A 219 -33.13 28.82 -29.47
C ASN A 219 -33.55 27.35 -29.69
N VAL A 220 -32.65 26.36 -29.57
CA VAL A 220 -33.00 24.94 -29.72
C VAL A 220 -33.76 24.44 -28.47
N GLN A 221 -34.84 23.68 -28.66
CA GLN A 221 -35.68 23.11 -27.59
C GLN A 221 -35.65 21.56 -27.58
N GLY A 222 -36.55 20.93 -26.83
CA GLY A 222 -36.65 19.48 -26.72
C GLY A 222 -35.45 18.83 -26.04
N THR A 223 -35.12 17.61 -26.45
CA THR A 223 -34.02 16.83 -25.88
C THR A 223 -32.62 17.35 -26.23
N ARG A 224 -32.51 18.34 -27.13
CA ARG A 224 -31.22 18.95 -27.52
C ARG A 224 -30.80 20.11 -26.61
N ARG A 225 -31.77 20.76 -25.96
CA ARG A 225 -31.47 21.78 -24.94
C ARG A 225 -30.98 21.11 -23.66
N MET A 226 -30.01 21.75 -23.03
CA MET A 226 -29.58 21.47 -21.67
C MET A 226 -29.55 22.80 -20.92
N PHE A 227 -30.20 22.86 -19.77
CA PHE A 227 -29.99 23.97 -18.84
C PHE A 227 -29.89 23.46 -17.40
N THR A 228 -29.22 24.25 -16.55
CA THR A 228 -28.78 23.80 -15.21
C THR A 228 -29.20 24.70 -14.05
N TYR A 229 -29.88 25.80 -14.32
CA TYR A 229 -30.30 26.75 -13.29
C TYR A 229 -31.58 26.34 -12.55
N LYS A 230 -31.78 26.94 -11.38
CA LYS A 230 -33.00 26.80 -10.57
C LYS A 230 -34.00 27.88 -10.99
N TRP A 231 -35.29 27.56 -10.96
CA TRP A 231 -36.36 28.55 -11.04
C TRP A 231 -37.59 28.10 -10.26
N SER A 232 -38.52 29.01 -10.02
CA SER A 232 -39.73 28.74 -9.23
C SER A 232 -40.60 27.64 -9.84
N SER A 233 -40.68 27.54 -11.18
CA SER A 233 -41.49 26.52 -11.85
C SER A 233 -40.99 25.11 -11.57
N HIS A 234 -39.67 24.87 -11.51
CA HIS A 234 -39.06 23.60 -11.07
C HIS A 234 -39.08 23.41 -9.55
N ASN A 235 -39.88 24.14 -8.79
CA ASN A 235 -39.82 24.12 -7.32
C ASN A 235 -38.38 24.33 -6.79
N ASN A 236 -37.63 25.22 -7.45
CA ASN A 236 -36.22 25.53 -7.19
C ASN A 236 -35.25 24.32 -7.25
N GLN A 237 -35.61 23.26 -7.97
CA GLN A 237 -34.71 22.14 -8.24
C GLN A 237 -33.79 22.46 -9.43
N ALA A 238 -32.54 22.04 -9.34
CA ALA A 238 -31.57 22.07 -10.44
C ALA A 238 -31.27 20.66 -10.95
N GLY A 239 -30.81 20.55 -12.20
CA GLY A 239 -30.37 19.31 -12.84
C GLY A 239 -29.96 19.57 -14.29
N PHE A 240 -29.99 18.56 -15.15
CA PHE A 240 -29.60 18.69 -16.57
C PHE A 240 -30.83 18.75 -17.49
N SER A 241 -31.69 19.73 -17.24
CA SER A 241 -33.04 19.86 -17.79
C SER A 241 -33.10 19.85 -19.32
N PHE A 242 -34.19 19.31 -19.86
CA PHE A 242 -34.54 19.43 -21.28
C PHE A 242 -35.31 20.72 -21.57
N GLY A 243 -35.35 21.11 -22.85
CA GLY A 243 -36.20 22.19 -23.33
C GLY A 243 -37.67 21.82 -23.41
N SER A 244 -38.48 22.79 -23.84
CA SER A 244 -39.93 22.58 -23.99
C SER A 244 -40.25 21.52 -25.04
N GLY A 245 -41.41 20.87 -24.90
CA GLY A 245 -41.91 19.88 -25.84
C GLY A 245 -41.49 18.43 -25.55
N VAL A 246 -40.77 18.18 -24.45
CA VAL A 246 -40.51 16.81 -23.95
C VAL A 246 -41.64 16.40 -23.01
N SER A 247 -42.35 15.32 -23.35
CA SER A 247 -43.48 14.78 -22.59
C SER A 247 -43.07 13.62 -21.66
N GLY A 248 -44.01 13.18 -20.81
CA GLY A 248 -43.81 12.02 -19.92
C GLY A 248 -43.12 12.33 -18.59
N GLY A 249 -42.87 13.60 -18.27
CA GLY A 249 -42.37 14.04 -16.98
C GLY A 249 -43.39 13.91 -15.84
N SER A 250 -42.93 13.59 -14.62
CA SER A 250 -43.76 13.55 -13.41
C SER A 250 -42.88 13.65 -12.15
N SER A 251 -43.45 14.11 -11.04
CA SER A 251 -42.80 14.10 -9.73
C SER A 251 -42.72 12.70 -9.08
N SER A 252 -43.30 11.66 -9.70
CA SER A 252 -43.26 10.28 -9.20
C SER A 252 -41.85 9.77 -8.88
N ALA A 253 -41.73 8.98 -7.82
CA ALA A 253 -40.48 8.33 -7.40
C ALA A 253 -39.98 7.26 -8.40
N SER A 254 -40.81 6.85 -9.36
CA SER A 254 -40.45 5.85 -10.39
C SER A 254 -40.14 6.45 -11.77
N ASN A 255 -40.35 7.75 -11.98
CA ASN A 255 -40.23 8.38 -13.29
C ASN A 255 -38.82 8.93 -13.52
N TYR A 256 -38.13 8.57 -14.60
CA TYR A 256 -36.78 9.08 -14.87
C TYR A 256 -36.75 10.54 -15.34
N LEU A 257 -37.91 11.13 -15.65
CA LEU A 257 -38.09 12.51 -16.06
C LEU A 257 -38.87 13.24 -14.97
N TRP A 258 -38.19 14.06 -14.17
CA TRP A 258 -38.85 14.81 -13.10
C TRP A 258 -39.46 16.11 -13.63
N THR A 259 -40.69 16.41 -13.26
CA THR A 259 -41.33 17.72 -13.47
C THR A 259 -42.11 18.14 -12.23
N ASN A 260 -42.22 19.45 -12.02
CA ASN A 260 -43.19 20.02 -11.09
C ASN A 260 -44.52 20.31 -11.83
N GLY A 261 -45.51 19.46 -11.62
CA GLY A 261 -46.77 19.55 -12.38
C GLY A 261 -46.55 19.44 -13.88
N ASN A 262 -47.18 20.34 -14.65
CA ASN A 262 -47.18 20.33 -16.13
C ASN A 262 -46.22 21.36 -16.74
N GLU A 263 -45.11 21.68 -16.08
CA GLU A 263 -44.20 22.77 -16.50
C GLU A 263 -43.56 22.58 -17.90
N GLY A 264 -43.54 21.35 -18.43
CA GLY A 264 -43.10 21.08 -19.81
C GLY A 264 -41.59 21.08 -20.04
N TYR A 265 -40.79 21.22 -18.98
CA TYR A 265 -39.34 21.12 -18.97
C TYR A 265 -38.93 20.00 -18.01
N PRO A 266 -38.79 18.74 -18.45
CA PRO A 266 -38.39 17.67 -17.55
C PRO A 266 -36.90 17.73 -17.18
N ILE A 267 -36.59 17.42 -15.94
CA ILE A 267 -35.24 17.15 -15.43
C ILE A 267 -34.96 15.65 -15.54
N PRO A 268 -34.13 15.20 -16.49
CA PRO A 268 -33.84 13.79 -16.66
C PRO A 268 -32.84 13.27 -15.61
N PHE A 269 -32.99 12.00 -15.24
CA PHE A 269 -31.91 11.27 -14.61
C PHE A 269 -30.70 11.27 -15.54
N THR A 270 -29.58 11.73 -15.00
CA THR A 270 -28.35 11.98 -15.76
C THR A 270 -27.17 11.32 -15.06
N ARG A 271 -26.30 10.68 -15.84
CA ARG A 271 -24.97 10.22 -15.41
C ARG A 271 -23.89 11.06 -16.08
N VAL A 272 -22.88 11.44 -15.33
CA VAL A 272 -21.76 12.30 -15.75
C VAL A 272 -20.50 11.46 -15.74
N TRP A 273 -19.86 11.35 -16.89
CA TRP A 273 -18.70 10.51 -17.13
C TRP A 273 -17.53 11.31 -17.67
N ILE A 274 -16.33 10.93 -17.27
CA ILE A 274 -15.08 11.34 -17.92
C ILE A 274 -14.29 10.10 -18.33
N ARG A 275 -13.36 10.26 -19.27
CA ARG A 275 -12.47 9.19 -19.73
C ARG A 275 -11.01 9.65 -19.77
N PRO A 276 -10.33 9.66 -18.61
CA PRO A 276 -8.89 9.87 -18.57
C PRO A 276 -8.18 8.71 -19.27
N GLN A 277 -7.53 8.99 -20.40
CA GLN A 277 -6.82 7.98 -21.19
C GLN A 277 -5.37 7.86 -20.67
N ILE A 278 -5.22 7.23 -19.51
CA ILE A 278 -3.93 7.05 -18.82
C ILE A 278 -3.61 5.56 -18.82
N ALA A 279 -2.52 5.17 -19.47
CA ALA A 279 -2.04 3.79 -19.44
C ALA A 279 -1.51 3.44 -18.04
N ASN A 280 -1.61 2.18 -17.63
CA ASN A 280 -1.10 1.73 -16.33
C ASN A 280 0.41 1.99 -16.15
N SER A 281 1.19 1.91 -17.23
CA SER A 281 2.62 2.26 -17.23
C SER A 281 2.90 3.77 -17.04
N ALA A 282 1.88 4.63 -17.23
CA ALA A 282 1.97 6.08 -17.07
C ALA A 282 1.28 6.58 -15.77
N ALA A 283 1.16 5.72 -14.75
CA ALA A 283 0.56 6.08 -13.46
C ALA A 283 1.37 7.17 -12.72
N GLY A 284 2.68 7.27 -12.97
CA GLY A 284 3.55 8.34 -12.46
C GLY A 284 4.10 8.12 -11.04
N PHE A 285 4.03 6.90 -10.50
CA PHE A 285 4.54 6.60 -9.16
C PHE A 285 6.06 6.75 -9.06
N SER A 286 6.54 7.01 -7.85
CA SER A 286 7.95 7.13 -7.53
C SER A 286 8.37 6.05 -6.54
N PRO A 287 9.52 5.36 -6.76
CA PRO A 287 9.99 4.32 -5.86
C PRO A 287 10.12 4.79 -4.41
N ILE A 288 9.94 3.86 -3.46
CA ILE A 288 10.16 4.12 -2.04
C ILE A 288 11.62 4.56 -1.83
N PRO A 289 11.88 5.75 -1.24
CA PRO A 289 13.23 6.23 -1.02
C PRO A 289 14.02 5.33 -0.08
N ALA A 290 15.35 5.32 -0.22
CA ALA A 290 16.21 4.44 0.57
C ALA A 290 16.09 4.65 2.09
N ALA A 291 15.87 5.89 2.52
CA ALA A 291 15.67 6.26 3.93
C ALA A 291 14.20 6.25 4.37
N GLY A 292 13.27 5.87 3.49
CA GLY A 292 11.83 6.08 3.70
C GLY A 292 11.36 7.48 3.25
N TYR A 293 10.06 7.72 3.34
CA TYR A 293 9.46 9.00 3.00
C TYR A 293 9.61 10.02 4.14
N PRO A 294 9.90 11.30 3.83
CA PRO A 294 9.80 12.37 4.81
C PRO A 294 8.33 12.63 5.18
N ALA A 295 8.10 13.31 6.30
CA ALA A 295 6.76 13.81 6.64
C ALA A 295 6.24 14.74 5.54
N ALA A 296 4.95 14.62 5.21
CA ALA A 296 4.27 15.40 4.19
C ALA A 296 2.98 16.00 4.77
N PRO A 297 3.09 17.12 5.52
CA PRO A 297 1.92 17.88 5.96
C PRO A 297 1.24 18.59 4.79
N LEU A 298 -0.08 18.69 4.85
CA LEU A 298 -0.88 19.52 3.96
C LEU A 298 -0.79 20.99 4.41
N PRO A 299 -0.78 21.96 3.49
CA PRO A 299 -0.70 23.38 3.83
C PRO A 299 -1.80 23.79 4.81
N ALA A 300 -1.55 24.69 5.77
CA ALA A 300 -2.61 25.17 6.66
C ALA A 300 -3.71 25.86 5.84
N GLN A 301 -4.96 25.45 6.04
CA GLN A 301 -6.14 26.00 5.37
C GLN A 301 -7.26 26.20 6.37
N LEU A 302 -8.15 27.15 6.13
CA LEU A 302 -9.32 27.36 6.96
C LEU A 302 -10.35 26.24 6.77
N GLU A 303 -11.08 25.92 7.82
CA GLU A 303 -12.26 25.08 7.70
C GLU A 303 -13.34 25.73 6.84
N ASN A 304 -14.01 24.92 6.02
CA ASN A 304 -15.13 25.38 5.18
C ASN A 304 -16.41 25.63 5.99
N ARG A 305 -16.50 25.07 7.19
CA ARG A 305 -17.61 25.25 8.12
C ARG A 305 -17.18 26.22 9.19
N SER A 306 -18.11 27.05 9.62
CA SER A 306 -17.88 27.91 10.77
C SER A 306 -17.83 27.08 12.05
N GLU A 307 -16.99 27.46 12.99
CA GLU A 307 -17.00 26.99 14.37
C GLU A 307 -18.33 27.30 15.06
N GLN A 308 -18.63 26.54 16.12
CA GLN A 308 -19.71 26.90 17.03
C GLN A 308 -19.31 28.11 17.87
N ALA A 309 -20.16 29.14 17.90
CA ALA A 309 -20.06 30.24 18.86
C ALA A 309 -21.28 30.19 19.79
N PRO A 310 -21.09 30.02 21.11
CA PRO A 310 -22.22 29.97 22.05
C PRO A 310 -22.95 31.32 22.11
N TRP A 311 -22.20 32.43 22.02
CA TRP A 311 -22.77 33.77 22.06
C TRP A 311 -22.59 34.52 20.73
N GLY A 312 -23.50 35.45 20.48
CA GLY A 312 -23.36 36.43 19.41
C GLY A 312 -24.08 37.73 19.72
N VAL A 313 -24.02 38.70 18.81
CA VAL A 313 -24.67 40.01 18.91
C VAL A 313 -26.00 40.03 18.16
N VAL A 314 -27.00 40.73 18.69
CA VAL A 314 -28.38 40.79 18.17
C VAL A 314 -29.01 42.16 18.32
N GLY A 315 -30.16 42.34 17.63
CA GLY A 315 -30.85 43.62 17.53
C GLY A 315 -30.13 44.60 16.60
N LEU A 316 -30.82 45.67 16.20
CA LEU A 316 -30.28 46.70 15.31
C LEU A 316 -30.79 48.08 15.75
N ASP A 317 -29.88 49.05 15.84
CA ASP A 317 -30.21 50.46 16.05
C ASP A 317 -30.24 51.25 14.73
N HIS A 318 -31.44 51.69 14.36
CA HIS A 318 -31.73 52.53 13.19
C HIS A 318 -31.88 54.03 13.55
N THR A 319 -31.50 54.44 14.76
CA THR A 319 -31.61 55.84 15.17
C THR A 319 -30.79 56.75 14.23
N ASN A 320 -31.43 57.81 13.72
CA ASN A 320 -30.85 58.81 12.81
C ASN A 320 -30.26 58.26 11.49
N GLU A 321 -30.74 57.11 11.03
CA GLU A 321 -30.19 56.36 9.91
C GLU A 321 -30.08 57.15 8.59
N SER A 322 -31.03 58.05 8.30
CA SER A 322 -31.02 58.91 7.11
C SER A 322 -29.82 59.87 7.02
N THR A 323 -29.14 60.12 8.14
CA THR A 323 -28.00 61.04 8.23
C THR A 323 -26.65 60.35 8.39
N ILE A 324 -26.64 59.01 8.50
CA ILE A 324 -25.44 58.22 8.80
C ILE A 324 -25.19 57.23 7.65
N GLU A 325 -25.75 56.02 7.66
CA GLU A 325 -25.86 55.13 6.48
C GLU A 325 -27.01 54.11 6.68
N PRO A 326 -27.78 53.70 5.65
CA PRO A 326 -29.03 52.94 5.80
C PRO A 326 -28.92 51.40 5.86
N TRP A 327 -27.76 50.86 6.21
CA TRP A 327 -27.49 49.41 6.08
C TRP A 327 -27.96 48.58 7.29
N ASN A 328 -28.57 47.42 7.03
CA ASN A 328 -29.08 46.51 8.07
C ASN A 328 -28.03 45.54 8.61
N THR A 329 -26.86 46.05 9.02
CA THR A 329 -25.71 45.22 9.44
C THR A 329 -25.47 45.28 10.94
N ASN A 330 -25.39 44.11 11.60
CA ASN A 330 -25.12 44.03 13.03
C ASN A 330 -23.66 44.36 13.35
N VAL A 331 -22.71 43.70 12.67
CA VAL A 331 -21.27 43.84 12.92
C VAL A 331 -20.59 44.59 11.79
N LEU A 332 -19.92 45.69 12.14
CA LEU A 332 -19.21 46.57 11.20
C LEU A 332 -17.69 46.49 11.36
N SER A 333 -17.21 46.05 12.53
CA SER A 333 -15.78 45.92 12.80
C SER A 333 -15.54 44.76 13.77
N VAL A 334 -14.46 44.02 13.51
CA VAL A 334 -13.97 42.92 14.34
C VAL A 334 -12.48 43.16 14.56
N ARG A 335 -12.01 43.01 15.80
CA ARG A 335 -10.59 43.12 16.14
C ARG A 335 -10.17 42.07 17.17
N ALA A 336 -9.24 41.20 16.80
CA ALA A 336 -8.63 40.23 17.69
C ALA A 336 -7.37 40.82 18.33
N HIS A 337 -7.22 40.69 19.65
CA HIS A 337 -6.03 41.12 20.38
C HIS A 337 -5.91 40.39 21.72
N GLY A 338 -4.69 39.93 22.05
CA GLY A 338 -4.45 39.17 23.27
C GLY A 338 -5.17 37.83 23.23
N ASP A 339 -6.11 37.62 24.14
CA ASP A 339 -6.99 36.45 24.26
C ASP A 339 -8.45 36.75 23.89
N ARG A 340 -8.70 37.94 23.32
CA ARG A 340 -10.05 38.49 23.10
C ARG A 340 -10.29 38.89 21.66
N THR A 341 -11.55 38.88 21.28
CA THR A 341 -12.06 39.49 20.05
C THR A 341 -13.12 40.53 20.40
N PHE A 342 -12.89 41.75 19.94
CA PHE A 342 -13.82 42.88 20.06
C PHE A 342 -14.71 42.94 18.83
N VAL A 343 -16.01 43.11 19.05
CA VAL A 343 -17.03 43.22 18.01
C VAL A 343 -17.73 44.55 18.16
N GLY A 344 -17.64 45.38 17.11
CA GLY A 344 -18.24 46.71 17.05
C GLY A 344 -19.29 46.79 15.94
N GLY A 345 -20.40 47.48 16.18
CA GLY A 345 -21.42 47.66 15.16
C GLY A 345 -22.70 48.34 15.63
N ARG A 346 -23.83 47.90 15.06
CA ARG A 346 -25.17 48.48 15.27
C ARG A 346 -26.07 47.67 16.19
N PHE A 347 -25.54 46.60 16.77
CA PHE A 347 -26.31 45.71 17.62
C PHE A 347 -26.73 46.39 18.93
N THR A 348 -27.84 45.93 19.52
CA THR A 348 -28.37 46.47 20.79
C THR A 348 -28.12 45.54 21.98
N GLY A 349 -27.69 44.30 21.72
CA GLY A 349 -27.31 43.38 22.79
C GLY A 349 -26.62 42.11 22.31
N VAL A 350 -26.41 41.20 23.25
CA VAL A 350 -25.84 39.87 23.04
C VAL A 350 -26.83 38.77 23.43
N GLN A 351 -26.65 37.58 22.88
CA GLN A 351 -27.54 36.43 23.10
C GLN A 351 -26.76 35.11 23.05
N ASN A 352 -27.08 34.16 23.94
CA ASN A 352 -26.52 32.81 23.98
C ASN A 352 -27.38 31.86 23.14
N GLY A 353 -27.08 31.75 21.84
CA GLY A 353 -27.90 31.00 20.89
C GLY A 353 -29.25 31.66 20.55
N PRO A 354 -30.02 31.08 19.62
CA PRO A 354 -31.20 31.72 19.03
C PRO A 354 -32.41 31.85 19.96
N SER A 355 -32.47 31.07 21.05
CA SER A 355 -33.64 30.98 21.94
C SER A 355 -33.46 31.65 23.30
N ALA A 356 -32.25 32.07 23.67
CA ALA A 356 -32.01 32.71 24.96
C ALA A 356 -32.54 34.16 24.98
N SER A 357 -32.73 34.74 26.17
CA SER A 357 -33.07 36.17 26.28
C SER A 357 -31.89 37.06 25.89
N GLN A 358 -32.16 38.15 25.17
CA GLN A 358 -31.15 39.16 24.87
C GLN A 358 -30.72 39.90 26.14
N ILE A 359 -29.41 40.13 26.28
CA ILE A 359 -28.84 41.01 27.31
C ILE A 359 -28.42 42.32 26.64
N ALA A 360 -28.87 43.45 27.19
CA ALA A 360 -28.54 44.77 26.67
C ALA A 360 -27.03 45.03 26.77
N GLN A 361 -26.40 45.22 25.61
CA GLN A 361 -24.98 45.57 25.45
C GLN A 361 -24.85 46.17 24.05
N PRO A 362 -25.23 47.45 23.87
CA PRO A 362 -25.27 48.04 22.55
C PRO A 362 -23.88 48.38 22.03
N TYR A 363 -23.72 48.26 20.71
CA TYR A 363 -22.62 48.77 19.88
C TYR A 363 -21.22 48.17 20.03
N LEU A 364 -20.84 47.70 21.23
CA LEU A 364 -19.50 47.16 21.50
C LEU A 364 -19.55 46.02 22.53
N ALA A 365 -18.97 44.88 22.18
CA ALA A 365 -18.86 43.69 23.02
C ALA A 365 -17.52 42.99 22.80
N ALA A 366 -17.08 42.20 23.79
CA ALA A 366 -15.87 41.39 23.72
C ALA A 366 -16.20 39.91 23.92
N PHE A 367 -15.47 39.04 23.22
CA PHE A 367 -15.63 37.60 23.26
C PHE A 367 -14.28 36.94 23.46
N ASN A 368 -14.26 35.81 24.18
CA ASN A 368 -13.11 34.93 24.18
C ASN A 368 -12.98 34.27 22.80
N TYR A 369 -11.82 33.67 22.58
CA TYR A 369 -11.49 32.91 21.40
C TYR A 369 -12.40 31.71 21.11
N ASP A 370 -13.09 31.15 22.11
CA ASP A 370 -14.13 30.13 21.92
C ASP A 370 -15.52 30.72 21.60
N GLY A 371 -15.66 32.05 21.51
CA GLY A 371 -16.92 32.74 21.22
C GLY A 371 -17.81 32.94 22.45
N SER A 372 -17.33 32.61 23.64
CA SER A 372 -18.01 32.98 24.89
C SER A 372 -17.93 34.49 25.12
N TRP A 373 -19.04 35.08 25.56
CA TRP A 373 -19.11 36.51 25.82
C TRP A 373 -18.39 36.87 27.13
N ILE A 374 -17.63 37.98 27.11
CA ILE A 374 -16.92 38.50 28.28
C ILE A 374 -17.80 39.56 28.95
N ASP A 375 -18.52 39.14 29.99
CA ASP A 375 -19.51 39.94 30.68
C ASP A 375 -18.92 41.06 31.58
N THR A 376 -17.62 41.04 31.84
CA THR A 376 -16.89 42.09 32.58
C THR A 376 -16.47 43.27 31.71
N PHE A 377 -16.53 43.15 30.38
CA PHE A 377 -16.20 44.23 29.45
C PHE A 377 -17.50 44.91 28.99
N ARG A 378 -17.85 46.04 29.63
CA ARG A 378 -19.15 46.73 29.42
C ARG A 378 -19.04 48.24 29.23
N PRO A 379 -18.45 48.70 28.12
CA PRO A 379 -18.53 50.11 27.79
C PRO A 379 -19.98 50.51 27.48
N GLN A 380 -20.36 51.72 27.88
CA GLN A 380 -21.65 52.35 27.62
C GLN A 380 -21.47 53.44 26.56
N LEU A 381 -22.12 53.27 25.41
CA LEU A 381 -22.06 54.22 24.30
C LEU A 381 -23.47 54.64 23.89
N ASP A 382 -23.58 55.87 23.38
CA ASP A 382 -24.83 56.45 22.86
C ASP A 382 -24.91 56.41 21.32
N GLY A 383 -24.02 55.67 20.67
CA GLY A 383 -23.94 55.55 19.22
C GLY A 383 -23.06 54.39 18.77
N ARG A 384 -23.10 54.09 17.48
CA ARG A 384 -22.57 52.85 16.92
C ARG A 384 -21.05 52.91 16.78
N VAL A 385 -20.41 51.75 16.86
CA VAL A 385 -18.97 51.58 16.58
C VAL A 385 -18.81 51.13 15.13
N TRP A 386 -18.02 51.87 14.36
CA TRP A 386 -17.85 51.69 12.92
C TRP A 386 -16.50 51.10 12.53
N ASP A 387 -15.46 51.42 13.29
CA ASP A 387 -14.14 50.82 13.14
C ASP A 387 -13.40 50.83 14.46
N MET A 388 -12.39 49.98 14.55
CA MET A 388 -11.58 49.81 15.74
C MET A 388 -10.13 49.55 15.34
N LEU A 389 -9.18 49.83 16.22
CA LEU A 389 -7.83 49.31 16.14
C LEU A 389 -7.23 49.17 17.54
N VAL A 390 -6.22 48.33 17.67
CA VAL A 390 -5.43 48.24 18.91
C VAL A 390 -4.07 48.84 18.65
N THR A 391 -3.71 49.84 19.46
CA THR A 391 -2.42 50.54 19.38
C THR A 391 -1.27 49.67 19.86
N THR A 392 -0.04 50.01 19.46
CA THR A 392 1.17 49.26 19.84
C THR A 392 1.37 49.17 21.36
N ASP A 393 0.87 50.16 22.11
CA ASP A 393 0.91 50.16 23.57
C ASP A 393 -0.36 49.58 24.22
N GLY A 394 -1.17 48.85 23.46
CA GLY A 394 -2.24 48.00 23.97
C GLY A 394 -3.58 48.70 24.22
N LYS A 395 -3.77 49.97 23.82
CA LYS A 395 -5.09 50.62 23.94
C LYS A 395 -6.01 50.20 22.79
N LEU A 396 -7.28 49.94 23.08
CA LEU A 396 -8.33 49.76 22.08
C LEU A 396 -8.89 51.12 21.68
N ILE A 397 -8.59 51.60 20.47
CA ILE A 397 -9.21 52.82 19.92
C ILE A 397 -10.45 52.41 19.15
N ILE A 398 -11.58 53.00 19.54
CA ILE A 398 -12.87 52.84 18.86
C ILE A 398 -13.24 54.13 18.13
N SER A 399 -13.91 54.00 17.00
CA SER A 399 -14.47 55.14 16.26
C SER A 399 -15.89 54.89 15.82
N GLY A 400 -16.69 55.95 15.74
CA GLY A 400 -18.05 55.85 15.24
C GLY A 400 -18.85 57.14 15.27
N ASP A 401 -20.16 57.00 15.49
CA ASP A 401 -21.11 58.11 15.56
C ASP A 401 -21.63 58.41 16.98
N PHE A 402 -20.96 57.85 17.98
CA PHE A 402 -21.21 58.16 19.39
C PHE A 402 -20.73 59.58 19.75
N THR A 403 -21.43 60.19 20.69
CA THR A 403 -21.04 61.47 21.30
C THR A 403 -20.50 61.31 22.71
N ASN A 404 -20.72 60.15 23.33
CA ASN A 404 -20.28 59.85 24.68
C ASN A 404 -19.91 58.37 24.86
N VAL A 405 -18.87 58.13 25.67
CA VAL A 405 -18.48 56.79 26.12
C VAL A 405 -18.28 56.82 27.64
N ASN A 406 -18.98 55.97 28.38
CA ASN A 406 -18.95 55.85 29.84
C ASN A 406 -19.20 57.17 30.61
N GLY A 407 -19.92 58.14 30.04
CA GLY A 407 -20.09 59.46 30.63
C GLY A 407 -18.82 60.34 30.61
N ALA A 408 -17.71 59.86 30.04
CA ALA A 408 -16.43 60.56 30.05
C ALA A 408 -16.42 61.74 29.04
N PRO A 409 -15.71 62.84 29.35
CA PRO A 409 -15.54 63.94 28.41
C PRO A 409 -14.59 63.57 27.27
N ASN A 410 -14.65 64.33 26.17
CA ASN A 410 -13.75 64.22 25.02
C ASN A 410 -13.76 62.88 24.26
N THR A 411 -14.87 62.15 24.31
CA THR A 411 -15.01 60.85 23.65
C THR A 411 -15.94 60.89 22.43
N SER A 412 -16.23 62.07 21.85
CA SER A 412 -17.14 62.11 20.69
C SER A 412 -16.40 61.68 19.41
N GLY A 413 -17.01 60.74 18.70
CA GLY A 413 -16.49 60.15 17.46
C GLY A 413 -15.33 59.18 17.64
N ILE A 414 -14.40 59.42 18.57
CA ILE A 414 -13.23 58.57 18.87
C ILE A 414 -13.04 58.47 20.39
N ALA A 415 -12.68 57.28 20.88
CA ALA A 415 -12.28 57.06 22.27
C ALA A 415 -11.22 55.96 22.37
N ALA A 416 -10.35 56.04 23.38
CA ALA A 416 -9.42 54.97 23.74
C ALA A 416 -9.91 54.26 25.01
N LEU A 417 -9.99 52.95 24.95
CA LEU A 417 -10.44 52.08 26.03
C LEU A 417 -9.32 51.14 26.47
N ASP A 418 -9.34 50.81 27.76
CA ASP A 418 -8.61 49.65 28.27
C ASP A 418 -9.27 48.37 27.72
N PRO A 419 -8.54 47.51 26.98
CA PRO A 419 -9.12 46.33 26.34
C PRO A 419 -9.59 45.24 27.32
N GLN A 420 -9.13 45.27 28.57
CA GLN A 420 -9.51 44.29 29.59
C GLN A 420 -10.81 44.69 30.29
N THR A 421 -10.97 45.98 30.59
CA THR A 421 -12.06 46.49 31.43
C THR A 421 -13.13 47.28 30.67
N GLY A 422 -12.82 47.82 29.49
CA GLY A 422 -13.70 48.71 28.73
C GLY A 422 -13.81 50.12 29.31
N GLN A 423 -12.94 50.48 30.26
CA GLN A 423 -12.88 51.84 30.82
C GLN A 423 -12.17 52.82 29.88
N VAL A 424 -12.62 54.08 29.87
CA VAL A 424 -12.01 55.14 29.07
C VAL A 424 -10.65 55.52 29.63
N ILE A 425 -9.65 55.59 28.76
CA ILE A 425 -8.29 56.00 29.12
C ILE A 425 -8.22 57.53 29.16
N ALA A 426 -8.31 58.10 30.37
CA ALA A 426 -8.44 59.54 30.58
C ALA A 426 -7.30 60.40 29.99
N GLY A 427 -6.09 59.85 29.84
CA GLY A 427 -4.94 60.54 29.26
C GLY A 427 -4.99 60.72 27.73
N PHE A 428 -5.96 60.08 27.06
CA PHE A 428 -6.11 60.15 25.61
C PHE A 428 -7.29 61.05 25.22
N LYS A 429 -7.03 62.06 24.39
CA LYS A 429 -8.04 63.01 23.92
C LYS A 429 -8.01 63.11 22.40
N ALA A 430 -9.01 62.55 21.74
CA ALA A 430 -9.24 62.71 20.31
C ALA A 430 -10.75 62.81 20.07
N ASN A 431 -11.23 64.02 19.78
CA ASN A 431 -12.65 64.32 19.70
C ASN A 431 -12.98 64.84 18.30
N ALA A 432 -13.74 64.06 17.54
CA ALA A 432 -14.22 64.43 16.21
C ALA A 432 -15.68 64.86 16.31
N THR A 433 -15.99 66.10 15.87
CA THR A 433 -17.35 66.66 15.92
C THR A 433 -17.80 67.17 14.55
N SER A 434 -19.10 67.44 14.42
CA SER A 434 -19.71 67.97 13.21
C SER A 434 -20.63 69.14 13.54
N THR A 435 -20.62 70.17 12.69
CA THR A 435 -21.57 71.29 12.80
C THR A 435 -22.95 70.98 12.18
N SER A 436 -23.12 69.83 11.54
CA SER A 436 -24.32 69.47 10.78
C SER A 436 -25.01 68.20 11.29
N GLY A 437 -24.82 67.86 12.57
CA GLY A 437 -25.39 66.67 13.20
C GLY A 437 -24.35 65.88 13.99
N ARG A 438 -24.60 64.58 14.18
CA ARG A 438 -23.62 63.67 14.79
C ARG A 438 -22.36 63.57 13.92
N PRO A 439 -21.16 63.52 14.52
CA PRO A 439 -19.97 63.14 13.77
C PRO A 439 -20.08 61.68 13.33
N LEU A 440 -19.42 61.32 12.24
CA LEU A 440 -19.19 59.92 11.89
C LEU A 440 -17.71 59.75 11.59
N VAL A 441 -16.98 59.04 12.46
CA VAL A 441 -15.64 58.55 12.14
C VAL A 441 -15.78 57.10 11.68
N ARG A 442 -15.61 56.89 10.38
CA ARG A 442 -16.02 55.67 9.67
C ARG A 442 -14.91 54.65 9.53
N ALA A 443 -13.65 55.10 9.51
CA ALA A 443 -12.49 54.24 9.36
C ALA A 443 -11.28 54.79 10.11
N LEU A 444 -10.47 53.86 10.60
CA LEU A 444 -9.18 54.10 11.23
C LEU A 444 -8.07 53.33 10.51
N ALA A 445 -6.87 53.89 10.53
CA ALA A 445 -5.63 53.19 10.21
C ALA A 445 -4.52 53.70 11.13
N GLN A 446 -3.47 52.92 11.34
CA GLN A 446 -2.32 53.38 12.13
C GLN A 446 -1.01 52.94 11.52
N ARG A 447 0.04 53.72 11.78
CA ARG A 447 1.43 53.35 11.53
C ARG A 447 2.36 54.26 12.32
N ASP A 448 3.46 53.73 12.83
CA ASP A 448 4.53 54.48 13.50
C ASP A 448 4.03 55.43 14.61
N GLY A 449 3.07 54.96 15.42
CA GLY A 449 2.50 55.74 16.53
C GLY A 449 1.52 56.86 16.11
N ILE A 450 1.18 56.96 14.83
CA ILE A 450 0.18 57.89 14.31
C ILE A 450 -1.07 57.12 13.89
N VAL A 451 -2.23 57.61 14.32
CA VAL A 451 -3.56 57.17 13.88
C VAL A 451 -4.08 58.13 12.83
N TYR A 452 -4.63 57.57 11.76
CA TYR A 452 -5.34 58.25 10.70
C TYR A 452 -6.82 57.94 10.89
N ALA A 453 -7.67 58.95 10.81
CA ALA A 453 -9.11 58.81 10.96
C ALA A 453 -9.82 59.53 9.81
N ALA A 454 -10.86 58.89 9.26
CA ALA A 454 -11.64 59.46 8.19
C ALA A 454 -13.14 59.10 8.29
N GLY A 455 -14.02 59.92 7.71
CA GLY A 455 -15.46 59.74 7.79
C GLY A 455 -16.27 60.94 7.30
N ASN A 456 -17.32 61.30 8.05
CA ASN A 456 -18.12 62.49 7.85
C ASN A 456 -18.14 63.35 9.13
N PHE A 457 -17.06 64.12 9.33
CA PHE A 457 -16.90 65.09 10.41
C PHE A 457 -16.14 66.32 9.89
N ASN A 458 -16.28 67.47 10.56
CA ASN A 458 -15.68 68.73 10.09
C ASN A 458 -14.97 69.54 11.17
N ARG A 459 -14.86 68.99 12.38
CA ARG A 459 -14.13 69.57 13.51
C ARG A 459 -13.36 68.47 14.24
N PHE A 460 -12.20 68.81 14.78
CA PHE A 460 -11.40 67.89 15.58
C PHE A 460 -10.69 68.63 16.72
N ALA A 461 -10.67 68.09 17.93
CA ALA A 461 -9.86 68.56 19.05
C ALA A 461 -9.09 67.38 19.63
N GLY A 462 -7.81 67.53 19.93
CA GLY A 462 -7.02 66.41 20.43
C GLY A 462 -5.79 66.81 21.23
N GLY A 463 -5.36 66.00 22.20
CA GLY A 463 -4.35 66.38 23.19
C GLY A 463 -4.63 67.78 23.79
N ASN A 464 -3.62 68.64 23.77
CA ASN A 464 -3.74 70.03 24.25
C ASN A 464 -4.28 71.02 23.20
N TRP A 465 -4.61 70.56 21.98
CA TRP A 465 -5.12 71.44 20.94
C TRP A 465 -6.59 71.81 21.19
N ASN A 466 -6.90 73.08 20.94
CA ASN A 466 -8.26 73.55 20.75
C ASN A 466 -8.86 72.96 19.47
N GLN A 467 -10.18 73.06 19.32
CA GLN A 467 -10.88 72.56 18.15
C GLN A 467 -10.39 73.22 16.86
N ILE A 468 -9.96 72.41 15.90
CA ILE A 468 -9.55 72.81 14.54
C ILE A 468 -10.60 72.40 13.51
N THR A 469 -10.62 73.10 12.37
CA THR A 469 -11.41 72.71 11.21
C THR A 469 -10.66 71.65 10.40
N VAL A 470 -11.38 70.59 10.07
CA VAL A 470 -10.92 69.51 9.19
C VAL A 470 -12.02 69.23 8.17
N THR A 471 -11.69 68.53 7.09
CA THR A 471 -12.69 68.13 6.10
C THR A 471 -12.61 66.63 5.92
N ARG A 472 -13.31 65.90 6.81
CA ARG A 472 -13.53 64.44 6.76
C ARG A 472 -12.34 63.54 7.04
N ALA A 473 -11.14 64.08 7.23
CA ALA A 473 -9.94 63.31 7.52
C ALA A 473 -8.97 64.07 8.43
N VAL A 474 -8.31 63.35 9.33
CA VAL A 474 -7.30 63.90 10.26
C VAL A 474 -6.35 62.78 10.70
N SER A 475 -5.13 63.15 11.06
CA SER A 475 -4.18 62.27 11.75
C SER A 475 -3.88 62.80 13.15
N PHE A 476 -3.55 61.92 14.08
CA PHE A 476 -3.20 62.25 15.45
C PHE A 476 -2.30 61.21 16.09
N SER A 477 -1.58 61.60 17.15
CA SER A 477 -0.74 60.72 17.96
C SER A 477 -1.57 59.64 18.65
N ALA A 478 -1.16 58.39 18.54
CA ALA A 478 -1.76 57.25 19.25
C ALA A 478 -1.56 57.33 20.78
N ALA A 479 -0.58 58.11 21.24
CA ALA A 479 -0.28 58.24 22.65
C ALA A 479 -1.34 59.06 23.40
N ASP A 480 -1.72 60.22 22.86
CA ASP A 480 -2.51 61.24 23.57
C ASP A 480 -3.62 61.89 22.71
N GLY A 481 -3.67 61.58 21.41
CA GLY A 481 -4.62 62.16 20.45
C GLY A 481 -4.24 63.53 19.91
N THR A 482 -3.01 64.01 20.14
CA THR A 482 -2.54 65.30 19.58
C THR A 482 -2.57 65.29 18.04
N PRO A 483 -3.24 66.24 17.37
CA PRO A 483 -3.32 66.30 15.92
C PRO A 483 -1.95 66.39 15.24
N SER A 484 -1.78 65.66 14.14
CA SER A 484 -0.61 65.70 13.25
C SER A 484 -0.90 66.51 11.98
N THR A 485 0.08 66.62 11.07
CA THR A 485 0.00 67.48 9.88
C THR A 485 -0.92 66.95 8.77
N TRP A 486 -1.12 65.64 8.66
CA TRP A 486 -1.94 65.04 7.60
C TRP A 486 -3.43 65.34 7.84
N ARG A 487 -4.01 66.17 6.96
CA ARG A 487 -5.40 66.65 6.99
C ARG A 487 -5.93 66.93 5.57
N PRO A 488 -6.06 65.92 4.69
CA PRO A 488 -6.58 66.12 3.35
C PRO A 488 -8.03 66.59 3.35
N ARG A 489 -8.44 67.30 2.30
CA ARG A 489 -9.79 67.82 2.09
C ARG A 489 -10.55 66.97 1.09
N ALA A 490 -11.24 65.94 1.58
CA ALA A 490 -12.10 65.10 0.76
C ALA A 490 -13.47 65.75 0.52
N SER A 491 -13.90 65.85 -0.74
CA SER A 491 -15.17 66.51 -1.09
C SER A 491 -16.41 65.76 -0.61
N GLY A 492 -16.31 64.45 -0.38
CA GLY A 492 -17.36 63.57 0.13
C GLY A 492 -16.85 62.61 1.21
N GLN A 493 -17.74 61.80 1.78
CA GLN A 493 -17.43 60.86 2.86
C GLN A 493 -16.30 59.90 2.46
N VAL A 494 -15.32 59.71 3.36
CA VAL A 494 -14.30 58.66 3.24
C VAL A 494 -14.77 57.44 4.03
N VAL A 495 -14.77 56.27 3.41
CA VAL A 495 -15.32 55.02 3.96
C VAL A 495 -14.24 54.11 4.51
N ARG A 496 -13.07 54.06 3.86
CA ARG A 496 -11.93 53.23 4.28
C ARG A 496 -10.63 53.96 4.07
N ILE A 497 -9.68 53.71 4.98
CA ILE A 497 -8.31 54.21 4.88
C ILE A 497 -7.30 53.11 5.20
N ARG A 498 -6.13 53.20 4.57
CA ARG A 498 -4.96 52.35 4.83
C ARG A 498 -3.70 53.17 4.72
N VAL A 499 -2.69 52.85 5.52
CA VAL A 499 -1.33 53.36 5.32
C VAL A 499 -0.57 52.35 4.48
N SER A 500 0.15 52.80 3.45
CA SER A 500 0.91 51.90 2.57
C SER A 500 1.97 51.12 3.36
N GLN A 501 2.35 49.94 2.86
CA GLN A 501 3.33 49.06 3.49
C GLN A 501 4.74 49.65 3.53
N ASP A 502 5.08 50.54 2.59
CA ASP A 502 6.31 51.34 2.63
C ASP A 502 6.25 52.53 3.61
N GLY A 503 5.07 52.81 4.18
CA GLY A 503 4.85 53.91 5.11
C GLY A 503 4.95 55.29 4.47
N THR A 504 4.87 55.44 3.15
CA THR A 504 4.99 56.77 2.52
C THR A 504 3.65 57.40 2.17
N ARG A 505 2.57 56.61 2.09
CA ARG A 505 1.27 57.04 1.57
C ARG A 505 0.10 56.66 2.46
N VAL A 506 -1.00 57.40 2.35
CA VAL A 506 -2.31 57.02 2.86
C VAL A 506 -3.27 56.83 1.69
N LEU A 507 -3.83 55.63 1.59
CA LEU A 507 -4.85 55.24 0.63
C LEU A 507 -6.22 55.50 1.24
N MET A 508 -7.15 56.06 0.45
CA MET A 508 -8.52 56.34 0.87
C MET A 508 -9.50 55.82 -0.17
N ALA A 509 -10.61 55.24 0.28
CA ALA A 509 -11.75 54.85 -0.55
C ALA A 509 -13.04 55.50 -0.01
N GLY A 510 -13.94 55.93 -0.90
CA GLY A 510 -15.22 56.48 -0.46
C GLY A 510 -16.08 57.16 -1.52
N TYR A 511 -16.88 58.12 -1.08
CA TYR A 511 -17.90 58.85 -1.85
C TYR A 511 -17.42 60.21 -2.40
N PHE A 512 -16.12 60.50 -2.34
CA PHE A 512 -15.54 61.79 -2.75
C PHE A 512 -15.26 61.89 -4.25
N SER A 513 -15.44 63.09 -4.81
CA SER A 513 -15.14 63.42 -6.21
C SER A 513 -13.76 64.05 -6.42
N ASN A 514 -13.09 64.48 -5.35
CA ASN A 514 -11.72 64.97 -5.35
C ASN A 514 -11.13 64.97 -3.93
N VAL A 515 -9.80 65.07 -3.85
CA VAL A 515 -9.05 65.34 -2.62
C VAL A 515 -8.15 66.55 -2.88
N ASN A 516 -8.26 67.58 -2.04
CA ASN A 516 -7.55 68.86 -2.21
C ASN A 516 -7.78 69.51 -3.59
N GLY A 517 -8.94 69.29 -4.21
CA GLY A 517 -9.27 69.79 -5.55
C GLY A 517 -8.78 68.92 -6.71
N ASP A 518 -7.97 67.89 -6.46
CA ASP A 518 -7.51 66.95 -7.50
C ASP A 518 -8.57 65.87 -7.78
N THR A 519 -9.12 65.89 -8.99
CA THR A 519 -10.16 64.95 -9.46
C THR A 519 -9.61 63.58 -9.83
N ASN A 520 -8.30 63.42 -10.04
CA ASN A 520 -7.70 62.09 -10.19
C ASN A 520 -7.89 61.28 -8.90
N MET A 521 -8.00 61.95 -7.75
CA MET A 521 -8.25 61.36 -6.45
C MET A 521 -9.75 61.09 -6.21
N ALA A 522 -10.59 60.95 -7.23
CA ALA A 522 -12.00 60.60 -7.06
C ALA A 522 -12.17 59.13 -6.66
N ARG A 523 -13.00 58.85 -5.64
CA ARG A 523 -13.40 57.54 -5.10
C ARG A 523 -12.28 56.64 -4.53
N PHE A 524 -11.09 56.68 -5.12
CA PHE A 524 -9.86 56.08 -4.64
C PHE A 524 -8.81 57.20 -4.64
N ALA A 525 -8.19 57.49 -3.50
CA ALA A 525 -7.20 58.56 -3.38
C ALA A 525 -5.91 58.03 -2.76
N ILE A 526 -4.78 58.59 -3.18
CA ILE A 526 -3.45 58.26 -2.67
C ILE A 526 -2.78 59.58 -2.31
N THR A 527 -2.52 59.77 -1.02
CA THR A 527 -1.93 61.00 -0.48
C THR A 527 -0.59 60.72 0.16
N ASP A 528 0.30 61.71 0.16
CA ASP A 528 1.52 61.69 0.97
C ASP A 528 1.14 61.57 2.45
N ARG A 529 1.77 60.63 3.17
CA ARG A 529 1.42 60.29 4.55
C ARG A 529 1.58 61.44 5.54
N THR A 530 2.50 62.38 5.28
CA THR A 530 2.86 63.44 6.22
C THR A 530 2.04 64.70 5.97
N THR A 531 1.90 65.10 4.71
CA THR A 531 1.28 66.36 4.30
C THR A 531 -0.20 66.22 3.99
N GLY A 532 -0.65 65.03 3.54
CA GLY A 532 -2.00 64.82 3.01
C GLY A 532 -2.22 65.41 1.62
N ASN A 533 -1.16 65.83 0.93
CA ASN A 533 -1.25 66.25 -0.47
C ASN A 533 -1.44 65.03 -1.38
N PRO A 534 -2.22 65.15 -2.47
CA PRO A 534 -2.27 64.12 -3.51
C PRO A 534 -0.87 63.78 -4.01
N VAL A 535 -0.56 62.49 -4.14
CA VAL A 535 0.73 62.06 -4.73
C VAL A 535 0.72 62.39 -6.22
N SER A 536 1.81 62.96 -6.73
CA SER A 536 1.94 63.32 -8.15
C SER A 536 2.05 62.08 -9.04
N GLY A 537 1.54 62.17 -10.28
CA GLY A 537 1.65 61.09 -11.27
C GLY A 537 0.60 59.98 -11.13
N ILE A 538 -0.27 60.07 -10.14
CA ILE A 538 -1.40 59.15 -9.96
C ILE A 538 -2.48 59.43 -11.01
N GLY A 539 -2.80 58.44 -11.84
CA GLY A 539 -3.87 58.54 -12.84
C GLY A 539 -5.28 58.50 -12.24
N ALA A 540 -6.29 58.84 -13.05
CA ALA A 540 -7.70 58.71 -12.66
C ALA A 540 -8.09 57.24 -12.45
N TRP A 541 -8.85 56.97 -11.40
CA TRP A 541 -9.44 55.64 -11.19
C TRP A 541 -10.45 55.32 -12.29
N THR A 542 -10.40 54.09 -12.83
CA THR A 542 -11.31 53.63 -13.88
C THR A 542 -12.44 52.81 -13.26
N ALA A 543 -13.68 53.27 -13.41
CA ALA A 543 -14.87 52.55 -12.95
C ALA A 543 -15.11 51.26 -13.75
N SER A 544 -15.92 50.35 -13.19
CA SER A 544 -16.35 49.15 -13.92
C SER A 544 -17.36 49.51 -15.02
N VAL A 545 -18.22 50.51 -14.76
CA VAL A 545 -19.15 51.07 -15.76
C VAL A 545 -19.24 52.59 -15.66
N GLY A 546 -19.46 53.27 -16.80
CA GLY A 546 -19.43 54.74 -16.87
C GLY A 546 -20.69 55.47 -16.38
N SER A 547 -21.79 54.78 -16.03
CA SER A 547 -23.12 55.39 -15.88
C SER A 547 -23.85 55.14 -14.55
N LYS A 548 -23.24 54.46 -13.57
CA LYS A 548 -23.87 54.12 -12.27
C LYS A 548 -23.17 54.77 -11.07
N LYS A 549 -23.72 54.54 -9.87
CA LYS A 549 -23.16 55.05 -8.60
C LYS A 549 -21.71 54.59 -8.47
N THR A 550 -20.74 55.48 -8.64
CA THR A 550 -19.32 55.19 -8.46
C THR A 550 -18.93 55.45 -7.01
N TYR A 551 -18.57 54.45 -6.22
CA TYR A 551 -17.94 54.62 -4.89
C TYR A 551 -17.10 53.41 -4.54
N GLN A 552 -16.13 53.58 -3.65
CA GLN A 552 -15.28 52.49 -3.18
C GLN A 552 -15.44 52.34 -1.66
N GLN A 553 -15.48 51.09 -1.17
CA GLN A 553 -15.66 50.78 0.25
C GLN A 553 -14.45 50.09 0.88
N ALA A 554 -13.62 49.44 0.09
CA ALA A 554 -12.44 48.73 0.57
C ALA A 554 -11.20 49.14 -0.21
N VAL A 555 -10.07 49.20 0.49
CA VAL A 555 -8.76 49.46 -0.09
C VAL A 555 -7.68 48.78 0.73
N ILE A 556 -6.65 48.25 0.09
CA ILE A 556 -5.48 47.65 0.72
C ILE A 556 -4.21 47.86 -0.13
N ASP A 557 -3.05 47.79 0.52
CA ASP A 557 -1.73 47.83 -0.11
C ASP A 557 -0.96 46.55 0.24
N PHE A 558 -0.24 46.02 -0.74
CA PHE A 558 0.53 44.79 -0.63
C PHE A 558 2.03 45.08 -0.61
N PRO A 559 2.86 44.28 0.09
CA PRO A 559 4.30 44.50 0.16
C PRO A 559 5.01 44.54 -1.21
N ASP A 560 4.52 43.80 -2.20
CA ASP A 560 5.10 43.63 -3.53
C ASP A 560 4.80 44.77 -4.52
N GLY A 561 4.30 45.91 -4.04
CA GLY A 561 4.08 47.09 -4.88
C GLY A 561 2.73 47.11 -5.59
N LYS A 562 1.76 46.30 -5.14
CA LYS A 562 0.39 46.29 -5.64
C LYS A 562 -0.56 46.97 -4.64
N VAL A 563 -1.69 47.47 -5.13
CA VAL A 563 -2.79 47.99 -4.31
C VAL A 563 -4.11 47.46 -4.85
N ALA A 564 -5.04 47.10 -3.97
CA ALA A 564 -6.39 46.68 -4.38
C ALA A 564 -7.45 47.64 -3.84
N VAL A 565 -8.51 47.81 -4.62
CA VAL A 565 -9.68 48.62 -4.27
C VAL A 565 -10.95 47.88 -4.69
N GLY A 566 -12.01 48.01 -3.90
CA GLY A 566 -13.31 47.41 -4.22
C GLY A 566 -14.47 48.21 -3.64
N GLY A 567 -15.64 48.07 -4.26
CA GLY A 567 -16.84 48.79 -3.85
C GLY A 567 -18.02 48.59 -4.78
N SER A 568 -18.56 49.71 -5.26
CA SER A 568 -19.69 49.76 -6.16
C SER A 568 -19.43 48.96 -7.44
N GLU A 569 -20.53 48.59 -8.11
CA GLU A 569 -20.48 47.87 -9.41
C GLU A 569 -19.84 46.48 -9.26
N HIS A 570 -19.79 45.98 -8.02
CA HIS A 570 -19.37 44.64 -7.67
C HIS A 570 -17.95 44.32 -8.15
N SER A 571 -17.11 45.35 -8.29
CA SER A 571 -15.78 45.27 -8.86
C SER A 571 -14.72 45.24 -7.77
N ILE A 572 -13.69 44.43 -8.03
CA ILE A 572 -12.46 44.32 -7.25
C ILE A 572 -11.33 44.54 -8.23
N GLN A 573 -10.52 45.57 -8.02
CA GLN A 573 -9.47 45.95 -8.95
C GLN A 573 -8.12 45.89 -8.27
N LEU A 574 -7.14 45.29 -8.94
CA LEU A 574 -5.75 45.28 -8.55
C LEU A 574 -4.97 46.23 -9.45
N TRP A 575 -4.19 47.11 -8.84
CA TRP A 575 -3.37 48.11 -9.52
C TRP A 575 -1.93 48.00 -9.05
N ASN A 576 -0.99 48.53 -9.83
CA ASN A 576 0.32 48.87 -9.30
C ASN A 576 0.20 50.02 -8.27
N ARG A 577 1.15 50.16 -7.35
CA ARG A 577 1.08 51.10 -6.23
C ARG A 577 0.92 52.57 -6.64
N ASP A 578 1.40 52.93 -7.83
CA ASP A 578 1.26 54.27 -8.41
C ASP A 578 -0.05 54.49 -9.19
N ARG A 579 -0.90 53.45 -9.28
CA ARG A 579 -2.18 53.47 -10.00
C ARG A 579 -2.04 54.04 -11.41
N THR A 580 -1.01 53.59 -12.12
CA THR A 580 -0.80 53.90 -13.54
C THR A 580 -1.23 52.74 -14.44
N GLN A 581 -1.35 51.53 -13.88
CA GLN A 581 -1.78 50.33 -14.59
C GLN A 581 -2.68 49.46 -13.70
N MET A 582 -3.85 49.10 -14.22
CA MET A 582 -4.67 48.03 -13.66
C MET A 582 -4.04 46.69 -14.04
N LEU A 583 -3.65 45.91 -13.04
CA LEU A 583 -2.96 44.63 -13.20
C LEU A 583 -3.96 43.48 -13.39
N ASP A 584 -5.08 43.52 -12.67
CA ASP A 584 -6.16 42.54 -12.78
C ASP A 584 -7.47 43.13 -12.23
N ALA A 585 -8.59 42.49 -12.54
CA ALA A 585 -9.89 42.83 -11.98
C ALA A 585 -10.81 41.63 -11.91
N SER A 586 -11.77 41.69 -11.01
CA SER A 586 -12.85 40.71 -10.90
C SER A 586 -14.18 41.40 -10.66
N VAL A 587 -15.26 40.84 -11.19
CA VAL A 587 -16.63 41.33 -10.97
C VAL A 587 -17.54 40.21 -10.47
N THR A 588 -18.49 40.53 -9.58
CA THR A 588 -19.51 39.56 -9.15
C THR A 588 -20.89 39.88 -9.76
N LYS A 589 -21.60 38.87 -10.29
CA LYS A 589 -22.87 39.05 -11.03
C LYS A 589 -24.03 38.30 -10.36
N GLN A 590 -25.20 38.94 -10.30
CA GLN A 590 -26.23 38.71 -9.25
C GLN A 590 -25.68 38.87 -7.81
N GLY A 591 -24.45 39.35 -7.66
CA GLY A 591 -23.77 39.56 -6.39
C GLY A 591 -24.03 40.94 -5.80
N GLY A 592 -23.12 41.38 -4.95
CA GLY A 592 -23.20 42.59 -4.15
C GLY A 592 -21.88 43.33 -4.15
N ASP A 593 -21.91 44.58 -3.69
CA ASP A 593 -20.71 45.41 -3.60
C ASP A 593 -19.63 44.78 -2.73
N THR A 594 -18.37 45.04 -3.09
CA THR A 594 -17.24 44.66 -2.23
C THR A 594 -17.19 45.59 -1.03
N GLN A 595 -17.20 45.02 0.17
CA GLN A 595 -17.35 45.75 1.44
C GLN A 595 -16.07 45.73 2.28
N LEU A 596 -15.25 44.69 2.15
CA LEU A 596 -13.96 44.58 2.84
C LEU A 596 -12.92 43.87 1.97
N ILE A 597 -11.65 44.24 2.16
CA ILE A 597 -10.48 43.54 1.63
C ILE A 597 -9.44 43.52 2.76
N GLU A 598 -9.08 42.34 3.26
CA GLU A 598 -8.08 42.17 4.31
C GLU A 598 -7.07 41.08 3.95
N THR A 599 -5.81 41.26 4.33
CA THR A 599 -4.74 40.29 4.04
C THR A 599 -4.20 39.70 5.33
N PHE A 600 -4.17 38.37 5.40
CA PHE A 600 -3.57 37.61 6.49
C PHE A 600 -2.65 36.54 5.90
N GLY A 601 -1.35 36.63 6.19
CA GLY A 601 -0.36 35.75 5.60
C GLY A 601 -0.29 35.88 4.08
N ASP A 602 -0.40 34.77 3.37
CA ASP A 602 -0.40 34.65 1.91
C ASP A 602 -1.79 34.81 1.28
N LYS A 603 -2.86 34.96 2.09
CA LYS A 603 -4.24 35.07 1.60
C LYS A 603 -4.82 36.47 1.79
N THR A 604 -5.58 36.90 0.79
CA THR A 604 -6.39 38.12 0.83
C THR A 604 -7.86 37.77 0.78
N TYR A 605 -8.61 38.17 1.79
CA TYR A 605 -10.03 37.90 1.92
C TYR A 605 -10.83 39.10 1.44
N VAL A 606 -11.75 38.84 0.52
CA VAL A 606 -12.64 39.85 -0.04
C VAL A 606 -14.07 39.52 0.36
N GLY A 607 -14.67 40.41 1.13
CA GLY A 607 -16.04 40.29 1.62
C GLY A 607 -17.00 41.19 0.87
N CYS A 608 -18.25 40.75 0.79
CA CYS A 608 -19.31 41.33 0.01
C CYS A 608 -20.69 40.87 0.54
N HIS A 609 -21.76 41.41 -0.04
CA HIS A 609 -23.09 40.77 -0.01
C HIS A 609 -23.38 39.97 -1.29
N CYS A 610 -22.31 39.56 -1.96
CA CYS A 610 -22.33 38.79 -3.18
C CYS A 610 -22.53 37.30 -2.92
N GLY A 611 -23.21 36.65 -3.85
CA GLY A 611 -23.33 35.21 -3.92
C GLY A 611 -23.13 34.73 -5.34
N ASN A 612 -23.13 33.42 -5.51
CA ASN A 612 -22.97 32.73 -6.79
C ASN A 612 -21.54 32.83 -7.33
N TRP A 613 -21.16 33.92 -8.03
CA TRP A 613 -20.03 33.89 -8.96
C TRP A 613 -19.12 35.12 -8.98
N VAL A 614 -17.81 34.85 -9.10
CA VAL A 614 -16.76 35.81 -9.45
C VAL A 614 -16.30 35.53 -10.89
N TYR A 615 -16.29 36.56 -11.74
CA TYR A 615 -15.70 36.53 -13.07
C TYR A 615 -14.31 37.16 -13.00
N GLU A 616 -13.26 36.34 -13.08
CA GLU A 616 -11.87 36.79 -12.95
C GLU A 616 -11.29 37.26 -14.29
N GLY A 617 -10.52 38.34 -14.28
CA GLY A 617 -9.85 38.89 -15.46
C GLY A 617 -10.67 39.93 -16.23
N THR A 618 -11.73 40.47 -15.63
CA THR A 618 -12.56 41.49 -16.28
C THR A 618 -13.01 42.55 -15.29
N ASN A 619 -13.05 43.80 -15.75
CA ASN A 619 -13.58 44.94 -15.02
C ASN A 619 -14.93 45.40 -15.58
N ASP A 620 -15.54 44.70 -16.56
CA ASP A 620 -16.85 45.08 -17.10
C ASP A 620 -17.97 44.32 -16.39
N TRP A 621 -18.69 45.01 -15.49
CA TRP A 621 -19.82 44.42 -14.78
C TRP A 621 -21.06 44.22 -15.66
N THR A 622 -21.32 45.16 -16.59
CA THR A 622 -22.51 45.12 -17.47
C THR A 622 -22.51 43.90 -18.36
N SER A 623 -21.39 43.65 -19.04
CA SER A 623 -21.22 42.54 -19.96
C SER A 623 -19.84 41.90 -19.77
N PRO A 624 -19.63 41.12 -18.69
CA PRO A 624 -18.33 40.51 -18.38
C PRO A 624 -17.85 39.66 -19.55
N THR A 625 -16.94 40.21 -20.35
CA THR A 625 -16.32 39.55 -21.50
C THR A 625 -14.82 39.44 -21.24
N GLY A 626 -14.19 38.46 -21.87
CA GLY A 626 -12.74 38.23 -21.70
C GLY A 626 -12.32 37.71 -20.31
N PHE A 627 -13.26 37.28 -19.46
CA PHE A 627 -12.92 36.62 -18.20
C PHE A 627 -12.19 35.30 -18.47
N ARG A 628 -11.21 34.96 -17.61
CA ARG A 628 -10.42 33.73 -17.72
C ARG A 628 -11.00 32.56 -16.92
N ALA A 629 -11.79 32.86 -15.89
CA ALA A 629 -12.40 31.87 -15.01
C ALA A 629 -13.70 32.39 -14.38
N ILE A 630 -14.59 31.47 -14.03
CA ILE A 630 -15.77 31.74 -13.18
C ILE A 630 -15.67 30.85 -11.95
N LYS A 631 -15.68 31.45 -10.77
CA LYS A 631 -15.47 30.77 -9.49
C LYS A 631 -16.58 31.09 -8.48
N PRO A 632 -16.92 30.15 -7.57
CA PRO A 632 -17.95 30.38 -6.59
C PRO A 632 -17.52 31.38 -5.51
N ILE A 633 -18.48 32.17 -5.01
CA ILE A 633 -18.32 33.02 -3.83
C ILE A 633 -19.62 33.04 -3.02
N ASN A 634 -19.51 33.07 -1.69
CA ASN A 634 -20.64 33.19 -0.79
C ASN A 634 -20.31 34.15 0.34
N LEU A 635 -20.67 35.42 0.17
CA LEU A 635 -20.44 36.56 1.04
C LEU A 635 -18.96 36.91 1.32
N ILE A 636 -18.03 35.97 1.21
CA ILE A 636 -16.59 36.17 1.34
C ILE A 636 -15.85 35.12 0.52
N GLY A 637 -14.70 35.49 -0.04
CA GLY A 637 -13.78 34.59 -0.74
C GLY A 637 -12.33 34.89 -0.39
N ALA A 638 -11.44 33.92 -0.64
CA ALA A 638 -10.00 34.08 -0.47
C ALA A 638 -9.30 34.16 -1.83
N TRP A 639 -8.29 35.01 -1.93
CA TRP A 639 -7.37 35.13 -3.05
C TRP A 639 -5.96 34.82 -2.58
N ASP A 640 -5.21 34.12 -3.42
CA ASP A 640 -3.77 34.06 -3.26
C ASP A 640 -3.18 35.45 -3.49
N THR A 641 -2.45 35.98 -2.51
CA THR A 641 -2.01 37.38 -2.51
C THR A 641 -0.93 37.64 -3.58
N ALA A 642 -0.11 36.63 -3.88
CA ALA A 642 0.96 36.74 -4.86
C ALA A 642 0.40 36.72 -6.30
N THR A 643 -0.41 35.70 -6.62
CA THR A 643 -0.93 35.42 -7.96
C THR A 643 -2.25 36.12 -8.29
N TRP A 644 -2.94 36.63 -7.27
CA TRP A 644 -4.29 37.23 -7.37
C TRP A 644 -5.33 36.31 -8.03
N GLN A 645 -5.18 35.00 -7.85
CA GLN A 645 -6.21 34.03 -8.22
C GLN A 645 -7.06 33.70 -6.99
N GLN A 646 -8.39 33.69 -7.15
CA GLN A 646 -9.28 33.24 -6.10
C GLN A 646 -9.01 31.77 -5.77
N ASP A 647 -8.82 31.47 -4.49
CA ASP A 647 -8.61 30.14 -3.94
C ASP A 647 -9.95 29.55 -3.51
N THR A 648 -10.40 28.53 -4.23
CA THR A 648 -11.69 27.85 -3.98
C THR A 648 -11.54 26.60 -3.12
N THR A 649 -10.33 26.29 -2.63
CA THR A 649 -10.16 25.21 -1.64
C THR A 649 -10.83 25.55 -0.31
N TRP A 650 -10.95 26.86 -0.02
CA TRP A 650 -11.82 27.39 1.01
C TRP A 650 -13.06 28.06 0.41
N TYR A 651 -14.25 27.54 0.74
CA TYR A 651 -15.53 28.09 0.28
C TYR A 651 -16.61 27.93 1.38
N PRO A 652 -17.01 29.01 2.07
CA PRO A 652 -17.97 28.96 3.17
C PRO A 652 -19.42 28.86 2.67
N SER A 653 -19.74 27.72 2.05
CA SER A 653 -21.01 27.47 1.32
C SER A 653 -22.29 27.62 2.13
N SER A 654 -22.21 27.50 3.46
CA SER A 654 -23.37 27.49 4.35
C SER A 654 -23.72 28.87 4.91
N LEU A 655 -22.79 29.82 4.79
CA LEU A 655 -22.90 31.16 5.35
C LEU A 655 -24.12 31.90 4.79
N LYS A 656 -24.88 32.58 5.65
CA LYS A 656 -26.08 33.32 5.25
C LYS A 656 -26.26 34.58 6.08
N GLY A 657 -26.49 35.70 5.39
CA GLY A 657 -26.94 36.95 5.96
C GLY A 657 -28.45 36.98 6.22
N ALA A 658 -28.90 37.78 7.19
CA ALA A 658 -30.31 37.95 7.52
C ALA A 658 -31.04 38.95 6.63
N LYS A 659 -30.33 39.97 6.14
CA LYS A 659 -30.89 41.16 5.51
C LYS A 659 -30.31 41.42 4.11
N GLY A 660 -29.36 40.59 3.69
CA GLY A 660 -28.71 40.69 2.38
C GLY A 660 -27.58 41.73 2.37
N GLU A 661 -27.06 42.09 3.55
CA GLU A 661 -25.99 43.09 3.69
C GLU A 661 -24.60 42.49 3.71
N GLY A 662 -24.45 41.17 3.94
CA GLY A 662 -23.22 40.44 3.73
C GLY A 662 -22.15 40.70 4.78
N THR A 663 -20.89 40.57 4.38
CA THR A 663 -19.72 40.67 5.27
C THR A 663 -19.10 42.07 5.21
N TRP A 664 -18.78 42.61 6.38
CA TRP A 664 -18.28 43.99 6.54
C TRP A 664 -16.95 44.07 7.29
N ALA A 665 -16.63 43.04 8.07
CA ALA A 665 -15.40 42.98 8.84
C ALA A 665 -14.77 41.61 8.77
N ALA A 666 -13.44 41.58 8.78
CA ALA A 666 -12.68 40.36 9.02
C ALA A 666 -11.46 40.69 9.88
N ASP A 667 -11.09 39.77 10.75
CA ASP A 667 -9.80 39.79 11.44
C ASP A 667 -9.34 38.37 11.76
N MET A 668 -8.05 38.16 11.99
CA MET A 668 -7.49 36.86 12.31
C MET A 668 -6.93 36.84 13.74
N ASP A 669 -7.35 35.88 14.54
CA ASP A 669 -6.83 35.71 15.89
C ASP A 669 -5.47 34.99 15.93
N SER A 670 -4.82 34.95 17.09
CA SER A 670 -3.47 34.39 17.22
C SER A 670 -3.40 32.88 17.01
N ARG A 671 -4.53 32.17 16.92
CA ARG A 671 -4.60 30.74 16.57
C ARG A 671 -4.77 30.52 15.07
N GLY A 672 -4.80 31.60 14.28
CA GLY A 672 -5.07 31.54 12.85
C GLY A 672 -6.55 31.41 12.50
N CYS A 673 -7.48 31.61 13.46
CA CYS A 673 -8.90 31.59 13.15
C CYS A 673 -9.36 32.92 12.57
N LEU A 674 -9.98 32.88 11.39
CA LEU A 674 -10.59 34.02 10.74
C LEU A 674 -11.98 34.29 11.35
N TRP A 675 -12.13 35.49 11.92
CA TRP A 675 -13.41 36.02 12.34
C TRP A 675 -14.00 36.88 11.23
N VAL A 676 -15.27 36.65 10.90
CA VAL A 676 -15.97 37.35 9.82
C VAL A 676 -17.25 37.95 10.38
N GLY A 677 -17.39 39.27 10.32
CA GLY A 677 -18.53 40.01 10.83
C GLY A 677 -19.43 40.56 9.72
N GLY A 678 -20.73 40.65 9.99
CA GLY A 678 -21.71 41.21 9.08
C GLY A 678 -23.15 41.14 9.62
N ASP A 679 -24.10 40.88 8.72
CA ASP A 679 -25.51 40.56 9.07
C ASP A 679 -25.74 39.04 9.20
N LEU A 680 -24.69 38.31 9.59
CA LEU A 680 -24.64 36.85 9.52
C LEU A 680 -25.56 36.20 10.56
N VAL A 681 -26.42 35.27 10.11
CA VAL A 681 -27.37 34.56 10.99
C VAL A 681 -27.29 33.05 10.93
N ARG A 682 -26.58 32.50 9.94
CA ARG A 682 -26.39 31.07 9.84
C ARG A 682 -25.02 30.72 9.28
N GLY A 683 -24.35 29.79 9.93
CA GLY A 683 -23.10 29.16 9.54
C GLY A 683 -23.34 27.75 8.99
N GLY A 684 -22.44 26.81 9.31
CA GLY A 684 -22.57 25.42 8.87
C GLY A 684 -21.93 24.35 9.75
N TRP A 685 -21.67 24.64 11.03
CA TRP A 685 -20.97 23.75 11.95
C TRP A 685 -21.55 22.31 11.92
N SER A 686 -22.84 22.18 12.23
CA SER A 686 -23.56 20.90 12.32
C SER A 686 -24.19 20.44 11.00
N GLY A 687 -24.36 21.35 10.04
CA GLY A 687 -25.12 21.11 8.81
C GLY A 687 -26.64 21.17 9.00
N ASN A 688 -27.12 21.48 10.22
CA ASN A 688 -28.51 21.73 10.53
C ASN A 688 -28.73 23.22 10.77
N ALA A 689 -29.55 23.84 9.91
CA ALA A 689 -29.83 25.28 9.98
C ALA A 689 -30.39 25.77 11.32
N ALA A 690 -31.04 24.92 12.12
CA ALA A 690 -31.54 25.29 13.44
C ALA A 690 -30.43 25.41 14.49
N ASN A 691 -29.37 24.60 14.37
CA ASN A 691 -28.25 24.55 15.31
C ASN A 691 -27.07 25.43 14.84
N ASP A 692 -27.03 25.78 13.55
CA ASP A 692 -25.96 26.57 12.94
C ASP A 692 -26.22 28.08 13.04
N TRP A 693 -26.88 28.54 14.10
CA TRP A 693 -27.16 29.95 14.32
C TRP A 693 -25.87 30.76 14.52
N LEU A 694 -25.86 31.97 13.96
CA LEU A 694 -24.83 32.98 14.22
C LEU A 694 -25.49 34.26 14.74
N GLY A 695 -24.86 34.96 15.68
CA GLY A 695 -25.27 36.30 16.10
C GLY A 695 -24.37 37.37 15.49
N GLY A 696 -24.43 37.56 14.18
CA GLY A 696 -23.73 38.64 13.48
C GLY A 696 -22.28 38.38 13.07
N PHE A 697 -21.63 37.32 13.56
CA PHE A 697 -20.28 36.93 13.12
C PHE A 697 -20.11 35.40 13.00
N ALA A 698 -19.17 34.99 12.16
CA ALA A 698 -18.71 33.61 11.98
C ALA A 698 -17.23 33.49 12.32
N ARG A 699 -16.78 32.27 12.62
CA ARG A 699 -15.38 31.94 12.86
C ARG A 699 -14.98 30.73 12.03
N PHE A 700 -13.83 30.80 11.38
CA PHE A 700 -13.26 29.69 10.61
C PHE A 700 -11.85 29.46 11.10
N CYS A 701 -11.59 28.34 11.76
CA CYS A 701 -10.28 28.01 12.29
C CYS A 701 -9.43 27.25 11.27
N GLN A 702 -8.11 27.21 11.48
CA GLN A 702 -7.23 26.41 10.64
C GLN A 702 -7.49 24.92 10.88
N GLN A 703 -7.54 24.17 9.80
CA GLN A 703 -7.43 22.72 9.80
C GLN A 703 -6.04 22.30 10.27
N ASP A 704 -5.95 21.11 10.82
CA ASP A 704 -4.69 20.53 11.27
C ASP A 704 -3.64 20.45 10.14
N ALA A 705 -2.49 21.10 10.30
CA ALA A 705 -1.40 21.06 9.33
C ALA A 705 -0.17 20.30 9.85
N THR A 706 -0.33 19.56 10.94
CA THR A 706 0.75 18.76 11.52
C THR A 706 0.67 17.34 10.98
N ALA A 707 1.81 16.76 10.61
CA ALA A 707 1.84 15.35 10.25
C ALA A 707 1.89 14.47 11.51
N PRO A 708 1.26 13.27 11.49
CA PRO A 708 1.41 12.31 12.57
C PRO A 708 2.86 11.90 12.82
N THR A 709 3.14 11.35 14.00
CA THR A 709 4.44 10.73 14.28
C THR A 709 4.69 9.53 13.35
N ALA A 710 5.94 9.20 13.08
CA ALA A 710 6.27 8.04 12.25
C ALA A 710 5.87 6.72 12.93
N PRO A 711 5.31 5.73 12.20
CA PRO A 711 5.23 4.35 12.66
C PRO A 711 6.64 3.81 12.98
N THR A 712 6.75 2.97 14.00
CA THR A 712 8.02 2.38 14.43
C THR A 712 8.07 0.87 14.16
N SER A 713 9.22 0.23 14.30
CA SER A 713 9.34 -1.25 14.33
C SER A 713 8.64 -1.97 13.17
N LEU A 714 8.76 -1.45 11.95
CA LEU A 714 8.22 -2.12 10.76
C LEU A 714 8.91 -3.47 10.56
N HIS A 715 8.12 -4.53 10.48
CA HIS A 715 8.55 -5.89 10.26
C HIS A 715 7.66 -6.54 9.20
N ALA A 716 8.25 -7.35 8.32
CA ALA A 716 7.52 -8.06 7.28
C ALA A 716 8.11 -9.47 7.09
N THR A 717 7.24 -10.47 7.01
CA THR A 717 7.61 -11.89 6.89
C THR A 717 6.69 -12.60 5.91
N THR A 718 7.21 -13.64 5.24
CA THR A 718 6.40 -14.51 4.40
C THR A 718 5.57 -15.48 5.24
N SER A 719 4.37 -15.81 4.77
CA SER A 719 3.48 -16.81 5.35
C SER A 719 2.71 -17.50 4.22
N GLY A 720 3.19 -18.67 3.78
CA GLY A 720 2.64 -19.31 2.59
C GLY A 720 2.94 -18.47 1.35
N ALA A 721 1.90 -18.09 0.60
CA ALA A 721 1.99 -17.22 -0.59
C ALA A 721 1.96 -15.72 -0.26
N ASP A 722 1.78 -15.35 1.01
CA ASP A 722 1.49 -13.99 1.44
C ASP A 722 2.68 -13.33 2.15
N VAL A 723 2.70 -12.00 2.18
CA VAL A 723 3.60 -11.21 3.03
C VAL A 723 2.79 -10.56 4.15
N VAL A 724 3.13 -10.86 5.39
CA VAL A 724 2.49 -10.30 6.59
C VAL A 724 3.37 -9.20 7.17
N LEU A 725 2.83 -7.98 7.19
CA LEU A 725 3.46 -6.79 7.75
C LEU A 725 2.90 -6.44 9.13
N SER A 726 3.75 -5.90 10.00
CA SER A 726 3.38 -5.34 11.31
C SER A 726 4.26 -4.15 11.70
N TRP A 727 3.73 -3.22 12.48
CA TRP A 727 4.45 -2.01 12.93
C TRP A 727 3.93 -1.47 14.27
N GLY A 728 4.72 -0.59 14.89
CA GLY A 728 4.37 0.18 16.09
C GLY A 728 3.46 1.38 15.80
N ALA A 729 2.72 1.81 16.82
CA ALA A 729 1.72 2.86 16.69
C ALA A 729 2.33 4.25 16.39
N ALA A 730 1.57 5.05 15.64
CA ALA A 730 1.76 6.48 15.49
C ALA A 730 0.68 7.25 16.27
N THR A 731 0.95 8.49 16.61
CA THR A 731 0.04 9.41 17.31
C THR A 731 -0.10 10.71 16.56
N ASP A 732 -1.26 11.34 16.71
CA ASP A 732 -1.54 12.68 16.19
C ASP A 732 -2.39 13.48 17.19
N ALA A 733 -2.22 14.80 17.24
CA ALA A 733 -2.97 15.67 18.15
C ALA A 733 -4.45 15.79 17.77
N SER A 734 -4.80 15.58 16.49
CA SER A 734 -6.17 15.57 15.98
C SER A 734 -6.94 14.28 16.28
N GLY A 735 -6.25 13.21 16.70
CA GLY A 735 -6.87 11.96 17.16
C GLY A 735 -6.38 10.72 16.43
N THR A 736 -7.31 9.96 15.83
CA THR A 736 -7.03 8.61 15.29
C THR A 736 -6.36 8.70 13.91
N VAL A 737 -5.35 7.87 13.69
CA VAL A 737 -4.63 7.75 12.41
C VAL A 737 -4.99 6.45 11.68
N SER A 738 -4.93 6.51 10.36
CA SER A 738 -4.88 5.34 9.46
C SER A 738 -3.43 5.11 8.99
N TYR A 739 -3.15 3.99 8.33
CA TYR A 739 -1.83 3.63 7.83
C TYR A 739 -1.89 3.31 6.34
N ASP A 740 -1.17 4.08 5.53
CA ASP A 740 -0.92 3.77 4.12
C ASP A 740 0.26 2.78 4.03
N VAL A 741 -0.01 1.58 3.50
CA VAL A 741 0.98 0.52 3.29
C VAL A 741 1.50 0.63 1.86
N TYR A 742 2.81 0.78 1.73
CA TYR A 742 3.50 0.94 0.44
C TYR A 742 4.17 -0.37 0.03
N ARG A 743 4.09 -0.69 -1.27
CA ARG A 743 4.89 -1.72 -1.95
C ARG A 743 5.54 -1.10 -3.18
N ASP A 744 6.86 -1.22 -3.24
CA ASP A 744 7.81 -0.76 -4.27
C ASP A 744 7.80 0.75 -4.56
N ASP A 745 6.68 1.29 -5.01
CA ASP A 745 6.51 2.66 -5.48
C ASP A 745 5.13 3.29 -5.16
N ARG A 746 4.19 2.50 -4.63
CA ARG A 746 2.80 2.94 -4.46
C ARG A 746 2.16 2.40 -3.19
N VAL A 747 1.05 3.03 -2.79
CA VAL A 747 0.16 2.52 -1.74
C VAL A 747 -0.64 1.34 -2.29
N ILE A 748 -0.62 0.20 -1.59
CA ILE A 748 -1.40 -1.00 -1.93
C ILE A 748 -2.61 -1.21 -1.02
N GLY A 749 -2.67 -0.49 0.10
CA GLY A 749 -3.80 -0.53 1.02
C GLY A 749 -3.70 0.55 2.10
N THR A 750 -4.85 0.89 2.67
CA THR A 750 -4.95 1.77 3.85
C THR A 750 -5.69 1.02 4.95
N VAL A 751 -5.09 0.90 6.13
CA VAL A 751 -5.66 0.16 7.27
C VAL A 751 -5.71 1.01 8.54
N TRP A 752 -6.61 0.68 9.45
CA TRP A 752 -6.67 1.29 10.79
C TRP A 752 -5.91 0.46 11.84
N GLY A 753 -5.62 -0.79 11.52
CA GLY A 753 -4.81 -1.69 12.34
C GLY A 753 -3.31 -1.47 12.17
N ARG A 754 -2.53 -2.21 12.95
CA ARG A 754 -1.06 -2.18 12.95
C ARG A 754 -0.43 -3.34 12.19
N SER A 755 -1.20 -3.95 11.31
CA SER A 755 -0.80 -5.09 10.50
C SER A 755 -1.52 -5.09 9.16
N TYR A 756 -0.89 -5.67 8.15
CA TYR A 756 -1.47 -5.87 6.83
C TYR A 756 -0.95 -7.16 6.22
N THR A 757 -1.83 -7.95 5.61
CA THR A 757 -1.43 -9.14 4.83
C THR A 757 -1.56 -8.78 3.35
N ASP A 758 -0.44 -8.78 2.65
CA ASP A 758 -0.36 -8.63 1.20
C ASP A 758 -0.38 -10.05 0.58
N PRO A 759 -1.48 -10.46 -0.07
CA PRO A 759 -1.64 -11.83 -0.53
C PRO A 759 -0.94 -12.10 -1.86
N GLU A 760 -0.56 -13.36 -2.08
CA GLU A 760 -0.05 -13.88 -3.37
C GLU A 760 1.14 -13.08 -3.95
N VAL A 761 2.08 -12.71 -3.08
CA VAL A 761 3.24 -11.89 -3.42
C VAL A 761 4.38 -12.78 -3.89
N THR A 762 4.85 -12.58 -5.12
CA THR A 762 6.00 -13.31 -5.70
C THR A 762 7.13 -12.34 -6.02
N GLY A 763 8.37 -12.75 -5.77
CA GLY A 763 9.55 -11.92 -6.02
C GLY A 763 9.90 -10.94 -4.91
N THR A 764 10.96 -10.17 -5.12
CA THR A 764 11.47 -9.21 -4.13
C THR A 764 10.66 -7.91 -4.18
N HIS A 765 10.06 -7.58 -3.05
CA HIS A 765 9.30 -6.35 -2.87
C HIS A 765 9.82 -5.52 -1.72
N ARG A 766 9.71 -4.20 -1.87
CA ARG A 766 10.11 -3.23 -0.86
C ARG A 766 8.87 -2.66 -0.19
N TYR A 767 8.82 -2.70 1.14
CA TYR A 767 7.68 -2.23 1.91
C TYR A 767 8.05 -1.09 2.86
N THR A 768 7.13 -0.13 2.98
CA THR A 768 7.12 0.83 4.09
C THR A 768 5.69 1.21 4.48
N VAL A 769 5.52 1.97 5.55
CA VAL A 769 4.20 2.38 6.06
C VAL A 769 4.23 3.82 6.55
N ARG A 770 3.16 4.57 6.28
CA ARG A 770 2.99 5.94 6.78
C ARG A 770 1.69 6.05 7.56
N ALA A 771 1.72 6.70 8.71
CA ALA A 771 0.51 7.10 9.39
C ALA A 771 -0.09 8.32 8.71
N VAL A 772 -1.41 8.38 8.65
CA VAL A 772 -2.16 9.45 8.00
C VAL A 772 -3.35 9.82 8.87
N ASP A 773 -3.47 11.10 9.21
CA ASP A 773 -4.58 11.62 9.99
C ASP A 773 -5.88 11.78 9.18
N ALA A 774 -6.92 12.31 9.82
CA ALA A 774 -8.22 12.55 9.22
C ALA A 774 -8.21 13.58 8.09
N ARG A 775 -7.22 14.50 8.07
CA ARG A 775 -7.08 15.51 7.03
C ARG A 775 -6.31 14.99 5.83
N GLY A 776 -5.46 13.98 6.01
CA GLY A 776 -4.57 13.46 5.00
C GLY A 776 -3.11 13.87 5.19
N ASN A 777 -2.72 14.51 6.30
CA ASN A 777 -1.29 14.75 6.57
C ASN A 777 -0.60 13.40 6.79
N ARG A 778 0.55 13.19 6.15
CA ARG A 778 1.26 11.91 6.21
C ARG A 778 2.54 12.01 7.03
N SER A 779 2.73 11.09 7.95
CA SER A 779 3.94 10.97 8.76
C SER A 779 5.19 10.74 7.91
N ALA A 780 6.38 10.88 8.49
CA ALA A 780 7.55 10.19 7.94
C ALA A 780 7.33 8.67 7.99
N SER A 781 7.97 7.91 7.12
CA SER A 781 7.94 6.44 7.17
C SER A 781 9.18 5.89 7.89
N PRO A 782 9.14 4.69 8.48
CA PRO A 782 10.35 3.98 8.84
C PRO A 782 11.17 3.63 7.59
N ALA A 783 12.44 3.25 7.79
CA ALA A 783 13.26 2.71 6.73
C ALA A 783 12.55 1.49 6.11
N PRO A 784 12.50 1.39 4.78
CA PRO A 784 11.79 0.31 4.11
C PRO A 784 12.48 -1.04 4.34
N VAL A 785 11.66 -2.09 4.46
CA VAL A 785 12.10 -3.49 4.55
C VAL A 785 11.94 -4.16 3.20
N ASN A 786 12.92 -4.97 2.80
CA ASN A 786 12.80 -5.81 1.62
C ASN A 786 12.32 -7.19 2.06
N VAL A 787 11.37 -7.76 1.33
CA VAL A 787 10.88 -9.12 1.55
C VAL A 787 10.91 -9.85 0.22
N ASN A 788 11.50 -11.04 0.23
CA ASN A 788 11.47 -11.95 -0.90
C ASN A 788 10.25 -12.86 -0.76
N GLY A 789 9.27 -12.68 -1.63
CA GLY A 789 8.11 -13.57 -1.71
C GLY A 789 8.51 -14.97 -2.21
N PRO A 790 7.69 -16.01 -1.91
CA PRO A 790 7.93 -17.36 -2.41
C PRO A 790 7.92 -17.42 -3.95
N SER A 791 8.56 -18.46 -4.48
CA SER A 791 8.51 -18.74 -5.92
C SER A 791 7.08 -19.04 -6.38
N PRO A 792 6.69 -18.66 -7.61
CA PRO A 792 5.35 -18.95 -8.12
C PRO A 792 5.11 -20.46 -8.28
N VAL A 793 3.87 -20.90 -8.02
CA VAL A 793 3.44 -22.28 -8.32
C VAL A 793 3.30 -22.44 -9.83
N LEU A 794 4.02 -23.39 -10.42
CA LEU A 794 3.92 -23.71 -11.85
C LEU A 794 2.80 -24.70 -12.14
N ALA A 795 2.68 -25.76 -11.33
CA ALA A 795 1.64 -26.79 -11.47
C ALA A 795 1.55 -27.68 -10.21
N THR A 796 0.42 -28.38 -10.04
CA THR A 796 0.28 -29.50 -9.09
C THR A 796 0.04 -30.80 -9.87
N PRO A 797 1.10 -31.44 -10.41
CA PRO A 797 0.96 -32.60 -11.29
C PRO A 797 0.35 -33.84 -10.63
N ILE A 798 0.42 -33.95 -9.30
CA ILE A 798 -0.23 -35.01 -8.52
C ILE A 798 -0.97 -34.34 -7.37
N ALA A 799 -2.30 -34.39 -7.36
CA ALA A 799 -3.09 -33.97 -6.21
C ALA A 799 -3.35 -35.16 -5.26
N PHE A 800 -3.74 -34.91 -4.01
CA PHE A 800 -4.25 -35.97 -3.14
C PHE A 800 -5.40 -36.74 -3.78
N ASN A 801 -5.61 -37.99 -3.35
CA ASN A 801 -6.65 -38.90 -3.88
C ASN A 801 -6.48 -39.26 -5.37
N THR A 802 -5.36 -38.89 -6.00
CA THR A 802 -5.01 -39.36 -7.34
C THR A 802 -4.67 -40.86 -7.31
N ALA A 803 -4.90 -41.59 -8.42
CA ALA A 803 -4.58 -43.03 -8.50
C ALA A 803 -3.08 -43.33 -8.46
N TRP A 804 -2.67 -44.37 -7.73
CA TRP A 804 -1.28 -44.87 -7.66
C TRP A 804 -1.22 -46.33 -8.09
N ARG A 805 -0.11 -46.74 -8.72
CA ARG A 805 0.27 -48.16 -8.81
C ARG A 805 0.78 -48.60 -7.45
N TYR A 806 0.35 -49.75 -6.95
CA TYR A 806 0.77 -50.23 -5.63
C TYR A 806 1.05 -51.73 -5.61
N LEU A 807 1.93 -52.15 -4.70
CA LEU A 807 2.20 -53.55 -4.39
C LEU A 807 2.24 -53.76 -2.87
N GLY A 808 1.42 -54.70 -2.38
CA GLY A 808 1.26 -54.97 -0.95
C GLY A 808 1.24 -56.47 -0.61
N ASP A 809 1.89 -57.30 -1.42
CA ASP A 809 1.94 -58.76 -1.23
C ASP A 809 3.01 -59.21 -0.22
N GLY A 810 3.90 -58.31 0.19
CA GLY A 810 4.98 -58.57 1.13
C GLY A 810 6.27 -59.10 0.50
N SER A 811 6.34 -59.15 -0.83
CA SER A 811 7.56 -59.52 -1.55
C SER A 811 8.65 -58.45 -1.43
N ASP A 812 9.92 -58.86 -1.46
CA ASP A 812 11.05 -57.95 -1.56
C ASP A 812 11.26 -57.53 -3.03
N GLN A 813 11.21 -56.23 -3.29
CA GLN A 813 11.36 -55.67 -4.63
C GLN A 813 12.81 -55.26 -4.96
N GLY A 814 13.73 -55.41 -4.00
CA GLY A 814 15.09 -54.92 -4.12
C GLY A 814 15.14 -53.41 -4.38
N THR A 815 16.08 -52.95 -5.20
CA THR A 815 16.30 -51.53 -5.51
C THR A 815 15.82 -51.12 -6.91
N ALA A 816 15.71 -52.06 -7.85
CA ALA A 816 15.39 -51.78 -9.25
C ALA A 816 14.03 -51.10 -9.45
N TRP A 817 13.05 -51.39 -8.59
CA TRP A 817 11.70 -50.83 -8.64
C TRP A 817 11.64 -49.32 -8.37
N ARG A 818 12.73 -48.68 -7.92
CA ARG A 818 12.79 -47.24 -7.66
C ARG A 818 13.09 -46.44 -8.92
N ALA A 819 13.69 -47.09 -9.92
CA ALA A 819 14.15 -46.45 -11.16
C ALA A 819 12.98 -46.01 -12.06
N PRO A 820 13.16 -44.94 -12.88
CA PRO A 820 12.16 -44.52 -13.87
C PRO A 820 11.81 -45.62 -14.87
N ALA A 821 12.79 -46.43 -15.28
CA ALA A 821 12.64 -47.45 -16.31
C ALA A 821 11.91 -48.73 -15.84
N PHE A 822 11.62 -48.87 -14.55
CA PHE A 822 10.95 -50.06 -14.03
C PHE A 822 9.50 -50.17 -14.53
N GLY A 823 9.15 -51.33 -15.09
CA GLY A 823 7.81 -51.64 -15.58
C GLY A 823 6.88 -52.11 -14.45
N ASP A 824 6.00 -51.23 -13.98
CA ASP A 824 5.00 -51.51 -12.94
C ASP A 824 3.61 -51.85 -13.49
N GLY A 825 3.51 -52.21 -14.78
CA GLY A 825 2.23 -52.49 -15.44
C GLY A 825 1.43 -53.64 -14.80
N GLY A 826 2.12 -54.58 -14.14
CA GLY A 826 1.51 -55.68 -13.38
C GLY A 826 1.00 -55.30 -11.99
N TRP A 827 1.28 -54.09 -11.50
CA TRP A 827 0.84 -53.64 -10.18
C TRP A 827 -0.61 -53.13 -10.24
N PRO A 828 -1.46 -53.48 -9.27
CA PRO A 828 -2.80 -52.91 -9.12
C PRO A 828 -2.79 -51.38 -9.04
N THR A 829 -3.90 -50.75 -9.43
CA THR A 829 -4.12 -49.29 -9.30
C THR A 829 -5.22 -48.97 -8.31
N GLY A 830 -5.07 -47.91 -7.52
CA GLY A 830 -6.15 -47.39 -6.68
C GLY A 830 -5.94 -45.93 -6.29
N ASN A 831 -7.03 -45.23 -5.96
CA ASN A 831 -6.98 -43.83 -5.53
C ASN A 831 -6.24 -43.67 -4.21
N GLY A 832 -5.57 -42.53 -4.06
CA GLY A 832 -4.84 -42.09 -2.86
C GLY A 832 -5.65 -42.24 -1.58
N ARG A 833 -4.95 -42.30 -0.43
CA ARG A 833 -5.42 -42.90 0.82
C ARG A 833 -5.42 -44.43 0.75
N LEU A 834 -4.30 -44.96 0.27
CA LEU A 834 -4.01 -46.38 0.13
C LEU A 834 -3.59 -46.96 1.48
N GLY A 835 -4.15 -48.07 1.93
CA GLY A 835 -3.80 -48.60 3.26
C GLY A 835 -4.77 -49.65 3.79
N TRP A 836 -4.98 -49.69 5.10
CA TRP A 836 -6.01 -50.51 5.75
C TRP A 836 -6.34 -49.97 7.15
N GLY A 837 -7.49 -50.39 7.70
CA GLY A 837 -7.81 -50.20 9.12
C GLY A 837 -8.15 -48.77 9.55
N MET A 838 -8.32 -47.82 8.61
CA MET A 838 -8.77 -46.45 8.89
C MET A 838 -10.01 -46.09 8.05
N SER A 839 -10.90 -45.26 8.61
CA SER A 839 -12.08 -44.75 7.90
C SER A 839 -11.75 -43.87 6.69
N THR A 840 -10.55 -43.30 6.66
CA THR A 840 -10.04 -42.44 5.58
C THR A 840 -9.42 -43.22 4.43
N VAL A 841 -9.24 -44.54 4.53
CA VAL A 841 -8.64 -45.36 3.47
C VAL A 841 -9.64 -45.56 2.33
N ALA A 842 -9.27 -45.12 1.12
CA ALA A 842 -10.07 -45.27 -0.09
C ALA A 842 -9.75 -46.57 -0.84
N THR A 843 -8.48 -47.01 -0.81
CA THR A 843 -8.02 -48.23 -1.47
C THR A 843 -7.36 -49.15 -0.44
N THR A 844 -7.90 -50.35 -0.25
CA THR A 844 -7.24 -51.38 0.57
C THR A 844 -6.11 -52.04 -0.22
N VAL A 845 -4.86 -51.90 0.24
CA VAL A 845 -3.68 -52.35 -0.53
C VAL A 845 -3.22 -53.77 -0.24
N SER A 846 -3.59 -54.31 0.92
CA SER A 846 -3.19 -55.65 1.33
C SER A 846 -4.11 -56.17 2.42
N THR A 847 -4.46 -57.45 2.35
CA THR A 847 -5.16 -58.19 3.41
C THR A 847 -4.19 -58.91 4.35
N THR A 848 -2.95 -59.17 3.92
CA THR A 848 -1.89 -59.83 4.70
C THR A 848 -1.09 -58.87 5.57
N LYS A 849 -1.23 -57.56 5.33
CA LYS A 849 -0.67 -56.45 6.13
C LYS A 849 0.85 -56.59 6.34
N PRO A 850 1.63 -56.65 5.25
CA PRO A 850 3.07 -56.77 5.32
C PRO A 850 3.70 -55.55 6.00
N MET A 851 4.95 -55.71 6.42
CA MET A 851 5.73 -54.59 6.97
C MET A 851 5.91 -53.48 5.94
N THR A 852 6.15 -53.83 4.68
CA THR A 852 6.44 -52.86 3.62
C THR A 852 5.40 -52.93 2.50
N THR A 853 5.00 -51.76 2.00
CA THR A 853 4.16 -51.60 0.81
C THR A 853 4.76 -50.58 -0.14
N TYR A 854 4.68 -50.84 -1.44
CA TYR A 854 5.33 -50.04 -2.47
C TYR A 854 4.30 -49.28 -3.32
N TYR A 855 4.64 -48.06 -3.73
CA TYR A 855 3.80 -47.17 -4.53
C TYR A 855 4.61 -46.51 -5.63
N ARG A 856 4.02 -46.37 -6.83
CA ARG A 856 4.64 -45.68 -7.97
C ARG A 856 3.65 -44.81 -8.72
N ARG A 857 4.11 -43.65 -9.18
CA ARG A 857 3.37 -42.77 -10.09
C ARG A 857 4.30 -41.90 -10.92
N SER A 858 3.99 -41.79 -12.21
CA SER A 858 4.66 -40.88 -13.13
C SER A 858 3.90 -39.57 -13.33
N PHE A 859 4.63 -38.49 -13.64
CA PHE A 859 4.08 -37.22 -14.08
C PHE A 859 5.01 -36.55 -15.12
N SER A 860 4.49 -35.58 -15.88
CA SER A 860 5.26 -34.91 -16.92
C SER A 860 5.67 -33.49 -16.52
N VAL A 861 6.90 -33.11 -16.85
CA VAL A 861 7.43 -31.75 -16.70
C VAL A 861 7.83 -31.22 -18.09
N THR A 862 7.25 -30.11 -18.51
CA THR A 862 7.51 -29.53 -19.84
C THR A 862 8.91 -28.93 -19.94
N ASP A 863 9.31 -28.15 -18.93
CA ASP A 863 10.62 -27.51 -18.83
C ASP A 863 11.14 -27.64 -17.39
N ALA A 864 11.97 -28.64 -17.14
CA ALA A 864 12.56 -28.90 -15.84
C ALA A 864 13.54 -27.80 -15.41
N ALA A 865 14.15 -27.06 -16.35
CA ALA A 865 15.03 -25.94 -16.01
C ALA A 865 14.26 -24.76 -15.40
N SER A 866 12.96 -24.65 -15.70
CA SER A 866 12.07 -23.66 -15.07
C SER A 866 11.65 -24.03 -13.64
N VAL A 867 11.77 -25.32 -13.27
CA VAL A 867 11.38 -25.82 -11.94
C VAL A 867 12.54 -25.70 -10.98
N ARG A 868 12.33 -24.95 -9.91
CA ARG A 868 13.30 -24.78 -8.83
C ARG A 868 13.15 -25.83 -7.74
N MET A 869 11.90 -26.12 -7.40
CA MET A 869 11.55 -26.99 -6.29
C MET A 869 10.32 -27.85 -6.61
N LEU A 870 10.35 -29.07 -6.11
CA LEU A 870 9.24 -30.00 -6.04
C LEU A 870 8.91 -30.22 -4.56
N ASP A 871 7.75 -29.74 -4.12
CA ASP A 871 7.26 -29.99 -2.77
C ASP A 871 6.38 -31.24 -2.77
N LEU A 872 6.70 -32.17 -1.87
CA LEU A 872 5.96 -33.42 -1.68
C LEU A 872 5.27 -33.38 -0.33
N LYS A 873 3.94 -33.34 -0.35
CA LYS A 873 3.11 -33.42 0.85
C LYS A 873 2.47 -34.79 0.95
N LEU A 874 2.67 -35.49 2.06
CA LEU A 874 2.16 -36.86 2.20
C LEU A 874 1.51 -37.16 3.56
N TYR A 875 0.48 -38.00 3.47
CA TYR A 875 -0.07 -38.73 4.61
C TYR A 875 0.66 -40.07 4.68
N ASN A 876 1.33 -40.31 5.79
CA ASN A 876 1.96 -41.58 6.14
C ASN A 876 1.79 -41.79 7.65
N LEU A 877 1.43 -43.02 8.06
CA LEU A 877 1.18 -43.31 9.48
C LEU A 877 2.43 -43.68 10.28
N GLN A 878 3.44 -44.27 9.65
CA GLN A 878 4.59 -44.82 10.37
C GLN A 878 5.88 -44.37 9.70
N GLY A 879 6.49 -45.19 8.84
CA GLY A 879 7.70 -44.85 8.12
C GLY A 879 7.48 -44.75 6.61
N ALA A 880 8.26 -43.91 5.94
CA ALA A 880 8.33 -43.90 4.49
C ALA A 880 9.73 -43.53 3.99
N VAL A 881 10.11 -44.10 2.84
CA VAL A 881 11.21 -43.61 2.02
C VAL A 881 10.66 -43.24 0.65
N VAL A 882 10.96 -42.01 0.22
CA VAL A 882 10.46 -41.45 -1.04
C VAL A 882 11.63 -41.31 -2.02
N TYR A 883 11.41 -41.74 -3.25
CA TYR A 883 12.37 -41.66 -4.34
C TYR A 883 11.78 -40.83 -5.47
N VAL A 884 12.59 -39.92 -6.02
CA VAL A 884 12.29 -39.16 -7.24
C VAL A 884 13.32 -39.54 -8.28
N ASN A 885 12.85 -40.10 -9.39
CA ASN A 885 13.68 -40.60 -10.48
C ASN A 885 14.80 -41.57 -10.03
N GLY A 886 14.54 -42.38 -9.01
CA GLY A 886 15.48 -43.35 -8.46
C GLY A 886 16.43 -42.80 -7.39
N VAL A 887 16.45 -41.48 -7.16
CA VAL A 887 17.23 -40.83 -6.10
C VAL A 887 16.40 -40.76 -4.83
N GLU A 888 16.99 -41.08 -3.67
CA GLU A 888 16.30 -40.96 -2.39
C GLU A 888 16.02 -39.48 -2.08
N ALA A 889 14.76 -39.07 -2.20
CA ALA A 889 14.31 -37.70 -1.99
C ALA A 889 14.09 -37.37 -0.51
N GLY A 890 13.96 -38.38 0.35
CA GLY A 890 13.91 -38.22 1.80
C GLY A 890 13.30 -39.41 2.52
N ARG A 891 13.50 -39.43 3.85
CA ARG A 891 12.94 -40.42 4.78
C ARG A 891 12.07 -39.74 5.82
N LEU A 892 11.00 -40.42 6.22
CA LEU A 892 10.16 -40.05 7.34
C LEU A 892 10.14 -41.21 8.33
N ASN A 893 10.56 -40.96 9.57
CA ASN A 893 10.51 -41.94 10.67
C ASN A 893 11.09 -43.33 10.29
N MET A 894 12.22 -43.32 9.57
CA MET A 894 12.99 -44.53 9.23
C MET A 894 14.38 -44.43 9.88
N PRO A 895 15.00 -45.57 10.27
CA PRO A 895 16.37 -45.56 10.77
C PRO A 895 17.38 -45.11 9.70
N ALA A 896 18.55 -44.67 10.16
CA ALA A 896 19.71 -44.42 9.30
C ALA A 896 20.31 -45.74 8.79
N GLY A 897 21.05 -45.68 7.68
CA GLY A 897 21.69 -46.85 7.05
C GLY A 897 20.84 -47.52 5.96
N ALA A 898 21.19 -48.75 5.58
CA ALA A 898 20.50 -49.48 4.53
C ALA A 898 19.06 -49.84 4.95
N VAL A 899 18.08 -49.55 4.08
CA VAL A 899 16.67 -49.89 4.28
C VAL A 899 16.31 -51.06 3.35
N THR A 900 15.86 -52.15 3.96
CA THR A 900 15.38 -53.37 3.31
C THR A 900 13.86 -53.49 3.47
N SER A 901 13.24 -54.42 2.73
CA SER A 901 11.82 -54.76 2.85
C SER A 901 11.38 -55.17 4.27
N THR A 902 12.33 -55.54 5.13
CA THR A 902 12.11 -55.94 6.53
C THR A 902 12.55 -54.90 7.57
N THR A 903 13.02 -53.74 7.14
CA THR A 903 13.40 -52.67 8.06
C THR A 903 12.15 -52.02 8.67
N PRO A 904 11.98 -52.01 9.99
CA PRO A 904 10.83 -51.37 10.62
C PRO A 904 10.96 -49.85 10.62
N ALA A 905 9.83 -49.15 10.69
CA ALA A 905 9.81 -47.73 11.02
C ALA A 905 10.48 -47.50 12.39
N ALA A 906 11.15 -46.35 12.57
CA ALA A 906 11.97 -46.06 13.74
C ALA A 906 11.18 -46.02 15.06
N GLY A 907 9.87 -45.77 15.00
CA GLY A 907 8.98 -45.85 16.15
C GLY A 907 7.52 -45.60 15.78
N TYR A 908 6.63 -45.80 16.76
CA TYR A 908 5.22 -45.44 16.63
C TYR A 908 5.05 -43.92 16.72
N LEU A 909 4.20 -43.35 15.86
CA LEU A 909 3.80 -41.95 15.92
C LEU A 909 2.63 -41.78 16.89
N THR A 910 2.51 -40.60 17.51
CA THR A 910 1.31 -40.20 18.25
C THR A 910 0.14 -39.95 17.31
N ALA A 911 -1.10 -40.01 17.80
CA ALA A 911 -2.30 -39.74 16.99
C ALA A 911 -2.29 -38.37 16.28
N ALA A 912 -1.67 -37.34 16.90
CA ALA A 912 -1.50 -36.03 16.28
C ALA A 912 -0.47 -36.06 15.15
N GLN A 913 0.66 -36.77 15.35
CA GLN A 913 1.68 -36.95 14.32
C GLN A 913 1.19 -37.81 13.15
N GLU A 914 0.34 -38.81 13.41
CA GLU A 914 -0.31 -39.62 12.38
C GLU A 914 -1.19 -38.76 11.45
N GLN A 915 -1.93 -37.80 12.00
CA GLN A 915 -2.81 -36.90 11.23
C GLN A 915 -2.07 -35.72 10.57
N ALA A 916 -0.92 -35.31 11.11
CA ALA A 916 -0.14 -34.22 10.56
C ALA A 916 0.32 -34.53 9.13
N LEU A 917 0.27 -33.53 8.26
CA LEU A 917 0.82 -33.63 6.92
C LEU A 917 2.34 -33.53 6.98
N LYS A 918 3.03 -34.44 6.30
CA LYS A 918 4.49 -34.46 6.23
C LYS A 918 4.92 -33.81 4.92
N SER A 919 6.08 -33.15 4.95
CA SER A 919 6.65 -32.46 3.80
C SER A 919 8.07 -32.95 3.51
N ILE A 920 8.36 -33.17 2.23
CA ILE A 920 9.70 -33.42 1.70
C ILE A 920 9.92 -32.44 0.55
N SER A 921 10.99 -31.64 0.66
CA SER A 921 11.34 -30.64 -0.34
C SER A 921 12.44 -31.19 -1.25
N VAL A 922 12.18 -31.24 -2.54
CA VAL A 922 13.05 -31.85 -3.54
C VAL A 922 13.60 -30.79 -4.50
N PRO A 923 14.93 -30.69 -4.68
CA PRO A 923 15.52 -29.74 -5.61
C PRO A 923 15.12 -30.09 -7.05
N GLY A 924 14.71 -29.08 -7.84
CA GLY A 924 14.24 -29.25 -9.21
C GLY A 924 15.26 -29.87 -10.17
N SER A 925 16.56 -29.87 -9.82
CA SER A 925 17.62 -30.57 -10.57
C SER A 925 17.46 -32.09 -10.60
N LEU A 926 16.63 -32.68 -9.72
CA LEU A 926 16.31 -34.10 -9.79
C LEU A 926 15.25 -34.41 -10.86
N LEU A 927 14.66 -33.38 -11.47
CA LEU A 927 13.66 -33.53 -12.52
C LEU A 927 14.29 -33.45 -13.90
N VAL A 928 13.67 -34.15 -14.84
CA VAL A 928 14.04 -34.15 -16.25
C VAL A 928 12.85 -33.68 -17.11
N ASN A 929 13.14 -33.19 -18.31
CA ASN A 929 12.08 -32.90 -19.29
C ASN A 929 11.34 -34.19 -19.66
N GLY A 930 10.01 -34.11 -19.72
CA GLY A 930 9.14 -35.26 -19.96
C GLY A 930 8.81 -36.02 -18.69
N THR A 931 8.86 -37.36 -18.75
CA THR A 931 8.36 -38.24 -17.69
C THR A 931 9.30 -38.29 -16.49
N ASN A 932 8.75 -38.00 -15.31
CA ASN A 932 9.37 -38.16 -14.01
C ASN A 932 8.58 -39.18 -13.19
N VAL A 933 9.23 -39.89 -12.27
CA VAL A 933 8.61 -40.93 -11.45
C VAL A 933 8.84 -40.65 -9.96
N ILE A 934 7.75 -40.74 -9.18
CA ILE A 934 7.80 -40.83 -7.72
C ILE A 934 7.55 -42.28 -7.34
N ALA A 935 8.47 -42.85 -6.57
CA ALA A 935 8.39 -44.19 -6.00
C ALA A 935 8.46 -44.10 -4.47
N VAL A 936 7.63 -44.83 -3.75
CA VAL A 936 7.55 -44.75 -2.27
C VAL A 936 7.46 -46.15 -1.68
N GLU A 937 8.29 -46.43 -0.68
CA GLU A 937 8.14 -47.59 0.20
C GLU A 937 7.66 -47.09 1.56
N SER A 938 6.53 -47.64 2.03
CA SER A 938 5.97 -47.34 3.35
C SER A 938 6.22 -48.50 4.27
N HIS A 939 6.76 -48.24 5.44
CA HIS A 939 7.17 -49.24 6.43
C HIS A 939 6.36 -49.12 7.70
N ASN A 940 5.92 -50.27 8.21
CA ASN A 940 5.31 -50.37 9.52
C ASN A 940 6.36 -50.73 10.59
N VAL A 941 6.11 -50.38 11.85
CA VAL A 941 6.96 -50.78 12.99
C VAL A 941 6.94 -52.31 13.17
N THR A 942 5.81 -52.94 12.89
CA THR A 942 5.61 -54.40 12.98
C THR A 942 4.76 -54.90 11.82
N ALA A 943 5.12 -56.05 11.25
CA ALA A 943 4.22 -56.77 10.34
C ALA A 943 2.88 -57.08 11.04
N GLY A 944 1.76 -57.03 10.31
CA GLY A 944 0.42 -57.24 10.87
C GLY A 944 -0.20 -56.02 11.57
N ALA A 945 0.41 -54.84 11.46
CA ALA A 945 -0.10 -53.59 12.05
C ALA A 945 -1.59 -53.38 11.75
N SER A 946 -2.37 -52.94 12.75
CA SER A 946 -3.82 -52.83 12.61
C SER A 946 -4.28 -51.75 11.62
N ARG A 947 -3.42 -50.76 11.33
CA ARG A 947 -3.71 -49.62 10.46
C ARG A 947 -2.48 -49.24 9.64
N SER A 948 -2.70 -48.79 8.42
CA SER A 948 -1.69 -48.16 7.55
C SER A 948 -2.37 -47.19 6.58
N GLN A 949 -1.68 -46.14 6.15
CA GLN A 949 -2.18 -45.19 5.16
C GLN A 949 -1.02 -44.51 4.43
N PHE A 950 -1.20 -44.33 3.12
CA PHE A 950 -0.37 -43.55 2.21
C PHE A 950 -1.23 -42.69 1.27
N ASP A 951 -0.87 -41.42 1.11
CA ASP A 951 -1.33 -40.55 0.03
C ASP A 951 -0.31 -39.42 -0.16
N LEU A 952 -0.15 -38.91 -1.39
CA LEU A 952 0.86 -37.90 -1.70
C LEU A 952 0.36 -36.91 -2.75
N GLN A 953 0.66 -35.63 -2.50
CA GLN A 953 0.55 -34.51 -3.44
C GLN A 953 1.95 -34.02 -3.82
N ALA A 954 2.12 -33.65 -5.09
CA ALA A 954 3.34 -33.10 -5.66
C ALA A 954 3.04 -31.73 -6.31
N THR A 955 3.75 -30.68 -5.90
CA THR A 955 3.61 -29.31 -6.40
C THR A 955 4.95 -28.76 -6.90
N LEU A 956 4.96 -28.18 -8.10
CA LEU A 956 6.12 -27.60 -8.77
C LEU A 956 6.18 -26.08 -8.56
N TYR A 957 7.35 -25.57 -8.19
CA TYR A 957 7.62 -24.15 -7.98
C TYR A 957 8.67 -23.63 -8.96
N GLY A 958 8.46 -22.43 -9.48
CA GLY A 958 9.20 -21.85 -10.59
C GLY A 958 10.25 -20.83 -10.24
N THR A 959 10.75 -20.14 -11.26
CA THR A 959 11.64 -18.98 -11.13
C THR A 959 10.84 -17.72 -10.78
N GLY A 960 11.42 -16.82 -9.98
CA GLY A 960 10.82 -15.51 -9.66
C GLY A 960 10.57 -15.22 -8.19
N GLY A 961 11.00 -16.08 -7.26
CA GLY A 961 11.02 -15.79 -5.82
C GLY A 961 12.39 -15.33 -5.33
N ASP A 962 12.79 -15.79 -4.15
CA ASP A 962 14.09 -15.53 -3.54
C ASP A 962 15.27 -15.90 -4.46
N THR A 963 16.36 -15.13 -4.36
CA THR A 963 17.60 -15.27 -5.14
C THR A 963 18.86 -15.36 -4.28
N SER A 964 18.73 -15.18 -2.97
CA SER A 964 19.81 -15.37 -2.01
C SER A 964 20.11 -16.86 -1.92
N ALA A 965 21.39 -17.25 -1.99
CA ALA A 965 21.75 -18.64 -1.75
C ALA A 965 21.96 -18.90 -0.25
N PRO A 966 21.66 -20.10 0.25
CA PRO A 966 22.01 -20.49 1.61
C PRO A 966 23.51 -20.34 1.89
N THR A 967 23.89 -20.21 3.15
CA THR A 967 25.31 -20.24 3.53
C THR A 967 25.95 -21.57 3.14
N THR A 968 27.14 -21.53 2.54
CA THR A 968 27.86 -22.74 2.10
C THR A 968 28.20 -23.66 3.27
N PRO A 969 27.79 -24.94 3.25
CA PRO A 969 28.19 -25.89 4.28
C PRO A 969 29.66 -26.29 4.10
N THR A 970 30.32 -26.70 5.18
CA THR A 970 31.63 -27.37 5.15
C THR A 970 31.41 -28.86 5.39
N ALA A 971 31.74 -29.70 4.40
CA ALA A 971 31.53 -31.14 4.46
C ALA A 971 32.83 -31.92 4.67
N THR A 972 32.75 -33.01 5.43
CA THR A 972 33.84 -33.97 5.65
C THR A 972 33.33 -35.39 5.41
N ALA A 973 34.17 -36.25 4.85
CA ALA A 973 33.87 -37.67 4.60
C ALA A 973 34.87 -38.55 5.36
N THR A 974 34.36 -39.53 6.11
CA THR A 974 35.16 -40.45 6.92
C THR A 974 34.95 -41.88 6.44
N ALA A 975 36.06 -42.59 6.18
CA ALA A 975 36.03 -43.98 5.75
C ALA A 975 35.57 -44.91 6.88
N GLY A 976 34.71 -45.88 6.55
CA GLY A 976 34.38 -47.01 7.41
C GLY A 976 34.45 -48.34 6.64
N ALA A 977 34.21 -49.44 7.36
CA ALA A 977 34.16 -50.79 6.79
C ALA A 977 32.95 -50.93 5.85
N GLY A 978 33.19 -50.95 4.54
CA GLY A 978 32.16 -51.01 3.51
C GLY A 978 31.23 -49.79 3.43
N LEU A 979 31.60 -48.66 4.05
CA LEU A 979 30.75 -47.47 4.19
C LEU A 979 31.53 -46.15 4.23
N VAL A 980 30.81 -45.03 4.06
CA VAL A 980 31.31 -43.67 4.28
C VAL A 980 30.35 -42.90 5.17
N ASP A 981 30.89 -42.27 6.23
CA ASP A 981 30.15 -41.32 7.07
C ASP A 981 30.47 -39.88 6.66
N LEU A 982 29.45 -39.16 6.19
CA LEU A 982 29.50 -37.73 5.88
C LEU A 982 28.99 -36.92 7.06
N SER A 983 29.65 -35.79 7.34
CA SER A 983 29.16 -34.76 8.25
C SER A 983 29.40 -33.37 7.70
N TRP A 984 28.54 -32.41 8.01
CA TRP A 984 28.69 -31.02 7.57
C TRP A 984 28.14 -29.99 8.56
N THR A 985 28.60 -28.74 8.42
CA THR A 985 28.07 -27.60 9.19
C THR A 985 26.67 -27.22 8.73
N ALA A 986 25.77 -26.90 9.66
CA ALA A 986 24.42 -26.43 9.33
C ALA A 986 24.45 -25.09 8.57
N SER A 987 23.67 -25.00 7.50
CA SER A 987 23.45 -23.80 6.70
C SER A 987 22.25 -23.00 7.19
N THR A 988 22.26 -21.70 6.95
CA THR A 988 21.14 -20.76 7.17
C THR A 988 20.81 -20.01 5.88
N ASP A 989 19.61 -19.47 5.82
CA ASP A 989 19.06 -18.77 4.66
C ASP A 989 18.05 -17.68 5.11
N ASP A 990 17.80 -16.66 4.29
CA ASP A 990 16.89 -15.54 4.59
C ASP A 990 15.40 -15.89 4.45
N VAL A 991 15.04 -16.85 3.60
CA VAL A 991 13.66 -17.34 3.43
C VAL A 991 13.48 -18.75 3.99
N GLY A 992 14.59 -19.45 4.26
CA GLY A 992 14.65 -20.67 5.03
C GLY A 992 15.21 -21.85 4.24
N LEU A 993 16.05 -22.64 4.92
CA LEU A 993 16.69 -23.80 4.31
C LEU A 993 15.68 -24.92 4.04
N ALA A 994 15.69 -25.51 2.84
CA ALA A 994 14.83 -26.64 2.48
C ALA A 994 15.52 -28.00 2.64
N GLY A 995 16.83 -28.08 2.43
CA GLY A 995 17.58 -29.33 2.62
C GLY A 995 19.00 -29.31 2.07
N TYR A 996 19.57 -30.51 1.96
CA TYR A 996 20.88 -30.75 1.37
C TYR A 996 20.80 -31.84 0.31
N LEU A 997 21.32 -31.57 -0.88
CA LEU A 997 21.54 -32.56 -1.93
C LEU A 997 22.93 -33.18 -1.75
N ILE A 998 23.00 -34.50 -1.60
CA ILE A 998 24.24 -35.26 -1.50
C ILE A 998 24.50 -35.89 -2.86
N GLU A 999 25.66 -35.60 -3.44
CA GLU A 999 26.13 -36.18 -4.69
C GLU A 999 27.37 -37.03 -4.43
N ARG A 1000 27.46 -38.19 -5.08
CA ARG A 1000 28.63 -39.07 -5.09
C ARG A 1000 29.10 -39.23 -6.53
N ASP A 1001 30.37 -38.95 -6.77
CA ASP A 1001 31.03 -39.05 -8.08
C ASP A 1001 30.28 -38.29 -9.19
N GLY A 1002 29.66 -37.16 -8.82
CA GLY A 1002 28.89 -36.30 -9.73
C GLY A 1002 27.46 -36.74 -10.00
N ALA A 1003 26.98 -37.82 -9.37
CA ALA A 1003 25.59 -38.27 -9.46
C ALA A 1003 24.82 -38.00 -8.14
N PRO A 1004 23.56 -37.55 -8.20
CA PRO A 1004 22.72 -37.44 -7.01
C PRO A 1004 22.54 -38.78 -6.29
N LEU A 1005 22.89 -38.81 -5.01
CA LEU A 1005 22.78 -39.99 -4.14
C LEU A 1005 21.51 -39.90 -3.28
N ALA A 1006 21.33 -38.78 -2.57
CA ALA A 1006 20.22 -38.59 -1.64
C ALA A 1006 19.93 -37.09 -1.39
N VAL A 1007 18.74 -36.82 -0.86
CA VAL A 1007 18.34 -35.51 -0.33
C VAL A 1007 18.06 -35.66 1.16
N ALA A 1008 18.76 -34.87 1.97
CA ALA A 1008 18.59 -34.81 3.42
C ALA A 1008 17.76 -33.57 3.82
N GLY A 1009 16.98 -33.69 4.89
CA GLY A 1009 16.13 -32.62 5.39
C GLY A 1009 16.93 -31.41 5.93
N PRO A 1010 16.25 -30.28 6.22
CA PRO A 1010 16.90 -29.01 6.52
C PRO A 1010 17.69 -28.99 7.85
N THR A 1011 17.39 -29.91 8.76
CA THR A 1011 18.12 -30.05 10.04
C THR A 1011 19.23 -31.08 9.99
N ALA A 1012 19.40 -31.80 8.88
CA ALA A 1012 20.42 -32.83 8.76
C ALA A 1012 21.82 -32.21 8.68
N THR A 1013 22.75 -32.81 9.40
CA THR A 1013 24.18 -32.44 9.42
C THR A 1013 25.09 -33.64 9.22
N ALA A 1014 24.51 -34.80 8.88
CA ALA A 1014 25.25 -36.02 8.61
C ALA A 1014 24.45 -36.95 7.68
N PHE A 1015 25.15 -37.80 6.96
CA PHE A 1015 24.60 -38.86 6.10
C PHE A 1015 25.56 -40.05 6.07
N ARG A 1016 25.01 -41.27 6.17
CA ARG A 1016 25.80 -42.51 6.05
C ARG A 1016 25.51 -43.16 4.70
N ASP A 1017 26.54 -43.27 3.88
CA ASP A 1017 26.51 -44.00 2.61
C ASP A 1017 26.99 -45.43 2.84
N ALA A 1018 26.12 -46.42 2.60
CA ALA A 1018 26.42 -47.84 2.76
C ALA A 1018 25.44 -48.71 1.94
N PRO A 1019 25.91 -49.78 1.26
CA PRO A 1019 27.32 -50.13 1.05
C PRO A 1019 28.00 -49.21 0.03
N VAL A 1020 29.32 -49.06 0.13
CA VAL A 1020 30.16 -48.28 -0.80
C VAL A 1020 31.22 -49.19 -1.40
N ASP A 1021 31.55 -48.98 -2.68
CA ASP A 1021 32.66 -49.67 -3.32
C ASP A 1021 33.97 -49.31 -2.61
N THR A 1022 34.72 -50.32 -2.19
CA THR A 1022 35.96 -50.14 -1.41
C THR A 1022 37.20 -50.16 -2.29
N SER A 1023 37.05 -50.48 -3.59
CA SER A 1023 38.16 -50.58 -4.55
C SER A 1023 38.58 -49.22 -5.13
N ALA A 1024 37.81 -48.16 -4.89
CA ALA A 1024 38.03 -46.83 -5.45
C ALA A 1024 37.83 -45.72 -4.41
N SER A 1025 38.40 -44.54 -4.71
CA SER A 1025 38.09 -43.33 -3.95
C SER A 1025 36.81 -42.71 -4.48
N HIS A 1026 35.93 -42.29 -3.56
CA HIS A 1026 34.67 -41.62 -3.88
C HIS A 1026 34.74 -40.14 -3.52
N THR A 1027 34.14 -39.30 -4.35
CA THR A 1027 34.06 -37.86 -4.13
C THR A 1027 32.62 -37.45 -3.80
N TYR A 1028 32.45 -36.79 -2.66
CA TYR A 1028 31.15 -36.33 -2.17
C TYR A 1028 31.03 -34.81 -2.23
N VAL A 1029 29.87 -34.33 -2.67
CA VAL A 1029 29.50 -32.90 -2.63
C VAL A 1029 28.18 -32.78 -1.88
N VAL A 1030 28.15 -31.93 -0.86
CA VAL A 1030 26.94 -31.59 -0.10
C VAL A 1030 26.51 -30.19 -0.51
N THR A 1031 25.33 -30.07 -1.11
CA THR A 1031 24.79 -28.80 -1.61
C THR A 1031 23.58 -28.40 -0.79
N ALA A 1032 23.71 -27.34 0.02
CA ALA A 1032 22.57 -26.73 0.69
C ALA A 1032 21.64 -26.07 -0.34
N PHE A 1033 20.33 -26.21 -0.16
CA PHE A 1033 19.34 -25.54 -1.01
C PHE A 1033 18.13 -25.04 -0.19
N ASP A 1034 17.54 -23.94 -0.64
CA ASP A 1034 16.34 -23.33 -0.05
C ASP A 1034 15.03 -23.75 -0.76
N GLY A 1035 13.90 -23.22 -0.29
CA GLY A 1035 12.58 -23.45 -0.88
C GLY A 1035 12.37 -22.80 -2.26
N ASN A 1036 13.35 -22.05 -2.75
CA ASN A 1036 13.33 -21.31 -4.01
C ASN A 1036 14.36 -21.84 -5.02
N GLY A 1037 15.08 -22.90 -4.65
CA GLY A 1037 16.07 -23.60 -5.46
C GLY A 1037 17.40 -22.87 -5.61
N ASN A 1038 17.72 -21.89 -4.77
CA ASN A 1038 19.08 -21.35 -4.66
C ASN A 1038 19.96 -22.36 -3.93
N ARG A 1039 21.25 -22.38 -4.27
CA ARG A 1039 22.15 -23.47 -3.90
C ARG A 1039 23.53 -23.00 -3.53
N ALA A 1040 24.11 -23.63 -2.52
CA ALA A 1040 25.49 -23.46 -2.13
C ALA A 1040 26.16 -24.82 -1.89
N ALA A 1041 27.06 -25.20 -2.79
CA ALA A 1041 27.79 -26.46 -2.73
C ALA A 1041 29.04 -26.33 -1.84
N ALA A 1042 29.24 -27.30 -0.95
CA ALA A 1042 30.50 -27.47 -0.23
C ALA A 1042 31.66 -27.77 -1.20
N ALA A 1043 32.89 -27.56 -0.74
CA ALA A 1043 34.05 -28.13 -1.41
C ALA A 1043 33.95 -29.68 -1.43
N PRO A 1044 34.36 -30.35 -2.51
CA PRO A 1044 34.30 -31.80 -2.59
C PRO A 1044 35.15 -32.49 -1.50
N ALA A 1045 34.61 -33.54 -0.88
CA ALA A 1045 35.33 -34.38 0.06
C ALA A 1045 35.60 -35.75 -0.57
N THR A 1046 36.88 -36.10 -0.75
CA THR A 1046 37.29 -37.38 -1.34
C THR A 1046 37.78 -38.34 -0.25
N VAL A 1047 37.31 -39.59 -0.29
CA VAL A 1047 37.67 -40.62 0.68
C VAL A 1047 37.73 -41.99 0.02
N THR A 1048 38.63 -42.86 0.48
CA THR A 1048 38.72 -44.27 0.10
C THR A 1048 38.15 -45.11 1.25
N PRO A 1049 37.00 -45.80 1.07
CA PRO A 1049 36.44 -46.69 2.09
C PRO A 1049 37.34 -47.91 2.35
N VAL A 1050 37.17 -48.56 3.50
CA VAL A 1050 37.98 -49.75 3.87
C VAL A 1050 37.13 -51.01 3.71
N ALA A 1051 37.72 -52.12 3.27
CA ALA A 1051 37.02 -53.41 3.20
C ALA A 1051 36.55 -53.90 4.58
N ASP A 1052 35.40 -54.58 4.66
CA ASP A 1052 34.90 -55.17 5.91
C ASP A 1052 35.68 -56.45 6.25
N PRO A 1053 36.41 -56.51 7.38
CA PRO A 1053 37.16 -57.70 7.76
C PRO A 1053 36.27 -58.87 8.17
N ASN A 1054 34.97 -58.72 8.45
CA ASN A 1054 34.14 -59.83 8.92
C ASN A 1054 33.49 -60.61 7.77
N LEU A 1055 34.21 -61.61 7.24
CA LEU A 1055 33.80 -62.36 6.05
C LEU A 1055 32.77 -63.48 6.33
N LEU A 1056 32.79 -64.07 7.52
CA LEU A 1056 31.79 -65.05 7.99
C LEU A 1056 31.72 -65.03 9.51
N ALA A 1057 30.53 -64.93 10.10
CA ALA A 1057 30.34 -64.97 11.55
C ALA A 1057 29.96 -66.37 12.03
N TYR A 1058 30.26 -66.68 13.30
CA TYR A 1058 29.71 -67.86 13.98
C TYR A 1058 28.18 -67.87 13.91
N GLY A 1059 27.61 -69.07 13.85
CA GLY A 1059 26.17 -69.27 13.72
C GLY A 1059 25.60 -68.95 12.33
N ALA A 1060 26.46 -68.81 11.33
CA ALA A 1060 26.05 -68.70 9.92
C ALA A 1060 25.27 -69.94 9.47
N THR A 1061 24.48 -69.79 8.40
CA THR A 1061 23.73 -70.92 7.82
C THR A 1061 24.62 -71.75 6.91
N TRP A 1062 24.61 -73.06 7.13
CA TRP A 1062 25.34 -74.05 6.35
C TRP A 1062 24.40 -75.09 5.75
N ARG A 1063 24.79 -75.64 4.60
CA ARG A 1063 24.26 -76.91 4.10
C ARG A 1063 25.12 -78.05 4.61
N TRP A 1064 24.52 -79.17 4.95
CA TRP A 1064 25.22 -80.32 5.52
C TRP A 1064 24.79 -81.66 4.93
N PHE A 1065 25.74 -82.60 4.89
CA PHE A 1065 25.58 -83.96 4.43
C PHE A 1065 26.21 -84.95 5.42
N PHE A 1066 25.46 -85.98 5.78
CA PHE A 1066 25.87 -86.99 6.75
C PHE A 1066 25.35 -88.37 6.33
N ALA A 1067 26.19 -89.14 5.63
CA ALA A 1067 25.90 -90.50 5.18
C ALA A 1067 27.18 -91.30 4.94
N GLU A 1068 27.10 -92.64 5.01
CA GLU A 1068 28.23 -93.54 4.75
C GLU A 1068 28.73 -93.38 3.29
N GLY A 1069 30.05 -93.34 3.09
CA GLY A 1069 30.68 -93.17 1.77
C GLY A 1069 30.99 -91.72 1.38
N GLY A 1070 30.50 -90.74 2.13
CA GLY A 1070 30.71 -89.31 1.86
C GLY A 1070 29.98 -88.79 0.60
N PRO A 1071 30.06 -87.48 0.31
CA PRO A 1071 29.50 -86.90 -0.90
C PRO A 1071 30.20 -87.40 -2.17
N ALA A 1072 29.45 -87.61 -3.24
CA ALA A 1072 30.04 -87.98 -4.54
C ALA A 1072 30.81 -86.82 -5.17
N GLY A 1073 31.99 -87.10 -5.75
CA GLY A 1073 32.76 -86.13 -6.54
C GLY A 1073 33.48 -85.05 -5.72
N THR A 1074 33.85 -83.95 -6.37
CA THR A 1074 34.59 -82.82 -5.76
C THR A 1074 33.66 -81.86 -5.02
N TRP A 1075 33.05 -82.33 -3.93
CA TRP A 1075 32.00 -81.61 -3.19
C TRP A 1075 32.44 -80.25 -2.62
N ALA A 1076 33.72 -80.10 -2.26
CA ALA A 1076 34.26 -78.85 -1.74
C ALA A 1076 34.48 -77.77 -2.83
N ALA A 1077 34.41 -78.13 -4.11
CA ALA A 1077 34.69 -77.22 -5.22
C ALA A 1077 33.55 -76.20 -5.47
N PRO A 1078 33.86 -75.04 -6.07
CA PRO A 1078 32.84 -74.10 -6.54
C PRO A 1078 31.91 -74.78 -7.56
N GLY A 1079 30.62 -74.50 -7.48
CA GLY A 1079 29.63 -75.01 -8.44
C GLY A 1079 29.14 -76.44 -8.20
N TYR A 1080 29.58 -77.13 -7.14
CA TYR A 1080 28.95 -78.38 -6.72
C TYR A 1080 27.49 -78.15 -6.30
N ASP A 1081 26.58 -78.95 -6.85
CA ASP A 1081 25.15 -78.90 -6.55
C ASP A 1081 24.85 -79.60 -5.22
N ASP A 1082 24.63 -78.79 -4.18
CA ASP A 1082 24.24 -79.24 -2.84
C ASP A 1082 22.76 -78.96 -2.54
N THR A 1083 21.92 -78.71 -3.56
CA THR A 1083 20.49 -78.42 -3.34
C THR A 1083 19.73 -79.56 -2.64
N GLY A 1084 20.26 -80.79 -2.73
CA GLY A 1084 19.74 -81.97 -2.01
C GLY A 1084 20.23 -82.11 -0.56
N TRP A 1085 21.11 -81.21 -0.07
CA TRP A 1085 21.62 -81.23 1.30
C TRP A 1085 20.65 -80.50 2.24
N ALA A 1086 20.59 -80.94 3.50
CA ALA A 1086 19.83 -80.23 4.53
C ALA A 1086 20.55 -78.93 4.92
N SER A 1087 19.83 -77.92 5.43
CA SER A 1087 20.42 -76.64 5.84
C SER A 1087 19.96 -76.16 7.21
N GLY A 1088 20.82 -75.40 7.88
CA GLY A 1088 20.51 -74.79 9.17
C GLY A 1088 21.66 -73.93 9.71
N PRO A 1089 21.40 -73.06 10.69
CA PRO A 1089 22.44 -72.26 11.33
C PRO A 1089 23.38 -73.12 12.18
N ALA A 1090 24.67 -72.80 12.17
CA ALA A 1090 25.64 -73.34 13.11
C ALA A 1090 25.35 -72.85 14.56
N GLU A 1091 25.86 -73.48 15.62
CA GLU A 1091 26.64 -74.72 15.66
C GLU A 1091 25.82 -75.92 15.15
N LEU A 1092 26.40 -76.71 14.24
CA LEU A 1092 25.78 -77.92 13.67
C LEU A 1092 26.43 -79.16 14.27
N GLY A 1093 25.63 -80.16 14.64
CA GLY A 1093 26.19 -81.30 15.33
C GLY A 1093 25.17 -82.23 15.98
N TYR A 1094 25.61 -83.03 16.93
CA TYR A 1094 24.79 -83.81 17.85
C TYR A 1094 25.54 -84.10 19.15
N GLY A 1095 24.81 -84.49 20.20
CA GLY A 1095 25.38 -85.06 21.43
C GLY A 1095 25.39 -84.14 22.65
N ASP A 1096 25.44 -82.82 22.44
CA ASP A 1096 25.89 -81.89 23.48
C ASP A 1096 24.85 -80.81 23.89
N SER A 1097 23.72 -80.78 23.18
CA SER A 1097 22.50 -80.00 23.45
C SER A 1097 22.61 -78.48 23.28
N ASP A 1098 23.71 -77.97 22.75
CA ASP A 1098 23.87 -76.58 22.34
C ASP A 1098 23.88 -76.37 20.82
N GLU A 1099 23.69 -77.44 20.05
CA GLU A 1099 23.60 -77.37 18.60
C GLU A 1099 22.34 -76.62 18.20
N LYS A 1100 22.52 -75.57 17.40
CA LYS A 1100 21.42 -74.79 16.83
C LYS A 1100 20.74 -75.59 15.71
N THR A 1101 21.51 -76.43 15.03
CA THR A 1101 21.01 -77.40 14.06
C THR A 1101 21.51 -78.80 14.43
N VAL A 1102 20.60 -79.64 14.93
CA VAL A 1102 20.90 -81.05 15.24
C VAL A 1102 20.90 -81.89 13.96
N ILE A 1103 22.00 -82.60 13.70
CA ILE A 1103 22.18 -83.53 12.59
C ILE A 1103 21.64 -84.92 12.98
N SER A 1104 21.03 -85.64 12.04
CA SER A 1104 20.45 -86.97 12.27
C SER A 1104 21.51 -88.01 12.62
N THR A 1105 21.34 -88.75 13.73
CA THR A 1105 22.28 -89.79 14.21
C THR A 1105 22.04 -91.21 13.64
N SER A 1106 21.30 -91.32 12.53
CA SER A 1106 20.96 -92.58 11.83
C SER A 1106 21.62 -92.60 10.43
N PRO A 1107 22.21 -93.73 9.96
CA PRO A 1107 22.16 -95.11 10.48
C PRO A 1107 23.14 -95.41 11.63
N THR A 1108 23.01 -96.60 12.24
CA THR A 1108 23.96 -97.18 13.21
C THR A 1108 24.64 -98.43 12.59
N PRO A 1109 26.00 -98.52 12.52
CA PRO A 1109 26.99 -97.53 12.93
C PRO A 1109 26.86 -96.18 12.23
N ARG A 1110 27.18 -95.10 12.96
CA ARG A 1110 27.15 -93.74 12.41
C ARG A 1110 28.24 -93.59 11.33
N PRO A 1111 27.99 -92.77 10.30
CA PRO A 1111 29.07 -92.27 9.46
C PRO A 1111 30.12 -91.59 10.32
N LEU A 1112 31.39 -91.79 9.99
CA LEU A 1112 32.51 -91.22 10.75
C LEU A 1112 32.68 -89.71 10.50
N THR A 1113 32.17 -89.23 9.36
CA THR A 1113 32.41 -87.87 8.87
C THR A 1113 31.10 -87.15 8.53
N ALA A 1114 31.00 -85.88 8.94
CA ALA A 1114 29.98 -84.93 8.51
C ALA A 1114 30.59 -83.85 7.61
N TYR A 1115 29.84 -83.43 6.58
CA TYR A 1115 30.30 -82.50 5.55
C TYR A 1115 29.44 -81.26 5.53
N PHE A 1116 30.06 -80.09 5.39
CA PHE A 1116 29.39 -78.80 5.50
C PHE A 1116 29.84 -77.85 4.39
N ARG A 1117 28.92 -77.06 3.84
CA ARG A 1117 29.18 -76.06 2.81
C ARG A 1117 28.40 -74.76 3.02
N THR A 1118 29.02 -73.63 2.69
CA THR A 1118 28.37 -72.32 2.58
C THR A 1118 29.10 -71.44 1.56
N THR A 1119 28.58 -70.24 1.30
CA THR A 1119 29.22 -69.25 0.42
C THR A 1119 29.37 -67.90 1.10
N ILE A 1120 30.46 -67.21 0.82
CA ILE A 1120 30.71 -65.82 1.22
C ILE A 1120 30.98 -64.95 -0.01
N ASP A 1121 30.74 -63.65 0.08
CA ASP A 1121 31.09 -62.70 -0.97
C ASP A 1121 32.30 -61.86 -0.52
N VAL A 1122 33.38 -61.87 -1.30
CA VAL A 1122 34.61 -61.14 -1.01
C VAL A 1122 34.82 -60.12 -2.12
N ALA A 1123 34.51 -58.85 -1.86
CA ALA A 1123 34.54 -57.80 -2.89
C ALA A 1123 35.93 -57.61 -3.50
N ASP A 1124 36.97 -57.55 -2.67
CA ASP A 1124 38.36 -57.49 -3.09
C ASP A 1124 39.25 -58.34 -2.15
N PRO A 1125 39.66 -59.55 -2.57
CA PRO A 1125 40.59 -60.37 -1.79
C PRO A 1125 41.93 -59.66 -1.52
N ALA A 1126 42.37 -58.76 -2.40
CA ALA A 1126 43.63 -58.05 -2.22
C ALA A 1126 43.58 -57.01 -1.09
N ALA A 1127 42.39 -56.70 -0.57
CA ALA A 1127 42.22 -55.83 0.59
C ALA A 1127 42.66 -56.47 1.92
N PHE A 1128 42.95 -57.78 1.92
CA PHE A 1128 43.42 -58.52 3.10
C PHE A 1128 44.77 -59.17 2.81
N ALA A 1129 45.67 -59.21 3.79
CA ALA A 1129 46.91 -59.99 3.69
C ALA A 1129 46.63 -61.50 3.84
N SER A 1130 45.67 -61.84 4.70
CA SER A 1130 45.22 -63.21 4.96
C SER A 1130 43.80 -63.21 5.54
N VAL A 1131 43.15 -64.37 5.61
CA VAL A 1131 41.88 -64.57 6.31
C VAL A 1131 42.11 -65.54 7.46
N LEU A 1132 41.79 -65.11 8.68
CA LEU A 1132 41.83 -65.95 9.86
C LEU A 1132 40.53 -66.75 9.95
N ALA A 1133 40.63 -68.08 9.89
CA ALA A 1133 39.54 -69.00 10.12
C ALA A 1133 39.61 -69.53 11.55
N LYS A 1134 38.52 -69.42 12.31
CA LYS A 1134 38.40 -69.97 13.66
C LYS A 1134 37.31 -71.04 13.68
N LEU A 1135 37.72 -72.30 13.65
CA LEU A 1135 36.85 -73.47 13.50
C LEU A 1135 36.63 -74.17 14.83
N VAL A 1136 35.37 -74.29 15.25
CA VAL A 1136 34.91 -75.22 16.29
C VAL A 1136 34.69 -76.58 15.63
N ARG A 1137 35.21 -77.64 16.24
CA ARG A 1137 35.28 -79.01 15.70
C ARG A 1137 35.37 -80.04 16.81
N ASP A 1138 34.74 -81.18 16.58
CA ASP A 1138 34.83 -82.39 17.40
C ASP A 1138 34.61 -83.63 16.50
N ASP A 1139 35.55 -84.57 16.38
CA ASP A 1139 36.88 -84.65 17.02
C ASP A 1139 38.00 -83.95 16.19
N GLY A 1140 37.93 -84.01 14.86
CA GLY A 1140 38.93 -83.47 13.94
C GLY A 1140 38.30 -82.93 12.67
N ALA A 1141 38.98 -82.07 11.92
CA ALA A 1141 38.37 -81.44 10.76
C ALA A 1141 39.36 -81.00 9.67
N VAL A 1142 38.87 -80.91 8.43
CA VAL A 1142 39.55 -80.29 7.29
C VAL A 1142 38.72 -79.12 6.77
N LEU A 1143 39.36 -77.99 6.52
CA LEU A 1143 38.77 -76.76 5.98
C LEU A 1143 39.22 -76.56 4.53
N TYR A 1144 38.25 -76.26 3.66
CA TYR A 1144 38.45 -75.98 2.24
C TYR A 1144 37.93 -74.58 1.89
N VAL A 1145 38.67 -73.90 1.02
CA VAL A 1145 38.23 -72.69 0.33
C VAL A 1145 38.30 -72.95 -1.17
N ASN A 1146 37.18 -72.79 -1.87
CA ASN A 1146 37.07 -73.02 -3.31
C ASN A 1146 37.62 -74.39 -3.76
N GLY A 1147 37.39 -75.44 -2.95
CA GLY A 1147 37.82 -76.80 -3.23
C GLY A 1147 39.29 -77.11 -2.91
N VAL A 1148 40.06 -76.13 -2.46
CA VAL A 1148 41.45 -76.30 -2.03
C VAL A 1148 41.49 -76.44 -0.52
N GLU A 1149 42.19 -77.45 -0.01
CA GLU A 1149 42.42 -77.60 1.42
C GLU A 1149 43.34 -76.49 1.93
N VAL A 1150 42.88 -75.77 2.94
CA VAL A 1150 43.60 -74.63 3.53
C VAL A 1150 44.03 -74.86 4.98
N GLY A 1151 43.56 -75.95 5.61
CA GLY A 1151 43.97 -76.35 6.94
C GLY A 1151 43.25 -77.59 7.42
N ARG A 1152 43.89 -78.35 8.30
CA ARG A 1152 43.28 -79.48 9.02
C ARG A 1152 43.77 -79.51 10.47
N ASP A 1153 42.93 -80.01 11.37
CA ASP A 1153 43.25 -80.21 12.79
C ASP A 1153 42.85 -81.62 13.24
N ASN A 1154 43.66 -82.21 14.11
CA ASN A 1154 43.46 -83.54 14.70
C ASN A 1154 43.22 -84.68 13.68
N LEU A 1155 43.85 -84.63 12.51
CA LEU A 1155 43.78 -85.65 11.45
C LEU A 1155 45.20 -86.04 10.97
N PRO A 1156 45.40 -87.28 10.47
CA PRO A 1156 46.71 -87.74 10.04
C PRO A 1156 47.22 -87.03 8.77
N ASP A 1157 48.53 -87.07 8.56
CA ASP A 1157 49.14 -86.68 7.29
C ASP A 1157 48.75 -87.65 6.16
N GLY A 1158 48.56 -87.12 4.95
CA GLY A 1158 48.20 -87.90 3.77
C GLY A 1158 46.74 -87.70 3.30
N PRO A 1159 46.28 -88.49 2.31
CA PRO A 1159 44.91 -88.42 1.81
C PRO A 1159 43.89 -88.67 2.93
N ILE A 1160 42.87 -87.81 3.02
CA ILE A 1160 41.73 -87.98 3.93
C ILE A 1160 40.56 -88.52 3.13
N GLU A 1161 40.09 -89.69 3.54
CA GLU A 1161 38.86 -90.32 3.04
C GLU A 1161 37.77 -90.29 4.12
N PHE A 1162 36.50 -90.50 3.75
CA PHE A 1162 35.35 -90.52 4.68
C PHE A 1162 35.47 -91.53 5.84
N GLY A 1163 36.37 -92.53 5.70
CA GLY A 1163 36.65 -93.54 6.72
C GLY A 1163 37.84 -93.19 7.63
N THR A 1164 38.47 -92.03 7.44
CA THR A 1164 39.63 -91.59 8.23
C THR A 1164 39.15 -91.06 9.57
N GLY A 1165 39.59 -91.66 10.67
CA GLY A 1165 39.26 -91.16 12.01
C GLY A 1165 40.17 -90.01 12.43
N ALA A 1166 39.69 -89.21 13.38
CA ALA A 1166 40.54 -88.26 14.08
C ALA A 1166 41.72 -88.97 14.78
N SER A 1167 42.88 -88.30 14.83
CA SER A 1167 44.14 -88.89 15.34
C SER A 1167 44.10 -89.17 16.86
N ARG A 1168 43.25 -88.44 17.59
CA ARG A 1168 42.91 -88.71 18.98
C ARG A 1168 41.46 -88.27 19.24
N ILE A 1169 40.88 -88.83 20.30
CA ILE A 1169 39.59 -88.38 20.85
C ILE A 1169 39.81 -87.06 21.59
N ILE A 1170 38.93 -86.08 21.37
CA ILE A 1170 38.74 -84.92 22.22
C ILE A 1170 37.59 -85.28 23.17
N SER A 1171 37.86 -85.34 24.46
CA SER A 1171 36.89 -85.77 25.49
C SER A 1171 36.65 -84.68 26.54
N ASN A 1172 37.07 -83.46 26.22
CA ASN A 1172 37.05 -82.32 27.11
C ASN A 1172 36.23 -81.21 26.45
N ARG A 1173 35.07 -80.95 27.04
CA ARG A 1173 34.13 -79.91 26.61
C ARG A 1173 34.72 -78.51 26.44
N ALA A 1174 35.78 -78.18 27.19
CA ALA A 1174 36.47 -76.90 27.01
C ALA A 1174 37.30 -76.85 25.72
N GLU A 1175 37.79 -77.99 25.24
CA GLU A 1175 38.58 -78.14 24.01
C GLU A 1175 37.70 -78.29 22.76
N GLU A 1176 36.58 -79.01 22.86
CA GLU A 1176 35.55 -79.11 21.80
C GLU A 1176 35.02 -77.71 21.41
N ARG A 1177 34.80 -76.83 22.40
CA ARG A 1177 34.35 -75.45 22.20
C ARG A 1177 35.45 -74.46 21.85
N ALA A 1178 36.72 -74.85 22.00
CA ALA A 1178 37.84 -73.97 21.71
C ALA A 1178 38.10 -73.98 20.20
N PRO A 1179 37.97 -72.85 19.50
CA PRO A 1179 38.18 -72.85 18.07
C PRO A 1179 39.66 -73.03 17.73
N VAL A 1180 39.95 -73.94 16.79
CA VAL A 1180 41.26 -74.01 16.13
C VAL A 1180 41.37 -72.90 15.09
N SER A 1181 42.56 -72.30 14.99
CA SER A 1181 42.80 -71.18 14.09
C SER A 1181 43.64 -71.60 12.88
N PHE A 1182 43.17 -71.27 11.67
CA PHE A 1182 43.93 -71.38 10.43
C PHE A 1182 44.14 -70.01 9.82
N THR A 1183 45.37 -69.72 9.38
CA THR A 1183 45.66 -68.51 8.59
C THR A 1183 45.63 -68.88 7.12
N ILE A 1184 44.63 -68.40 6.41
CA ILE A 1184 44.39 -68.69 5.00
C ILE A 1184 44.96 -67.53 4.17
N PRO A 1185 45.84 -67.78 3.17
CA PRO A 1185 46.32 -66.70 2.32
C PRO A 1185 45.16 -66.08 1.53
N ALA A 1186 45.17 -64.76 1.37
CA ALA A 1186 44.12 -64.07 0.62
C ALA A 1186 43.98 -64.56 -0.83
N SER A 1187 45.06 -65.11 -1.41
CA SER A 1187 45.07 -65.73 -2.74
C SER A 1187 44.20 -67.00 -2.85
N ALA A 1188 43.70 -67.56 -1.74
CA ALA A 1188 42.72 -68.64 -1.76
C ALA A 1188 41.31 -68.15 -2.15
N PHE A 1189 41.06 -66.84 -2.04
CA PHE A 1189 39.79 -66.21 -2.36
C PHE A 1189 39.84 -65.50 -3.72
N VAL A 1190 38.70 -65.47 -4.40
CA VAL A 1190 38.49 -64.70 -5.64
C VAL A 1190 37.52 -63.54 -5.38
N ALA A 1191 37.57 -62.50 -6.20
CA ALA A 1191 36.60 -61.42 -6.12
C ALA A 1191 35.19 -61.96 -6.43
N GLY A 1192 34.23 -61.61 -5.58
CA GLY A 1192 32.87 -62.13 -5.61
C GLY A 1192 32.67 -63.38 -4.75
N THR A 1193 31.84 -64.31 -5.22
CA THR A 1193 31.38 -65.45 -4.41
C THR A 1193 32.45 -66.54 -4.27
N ASN A 1194 32.72 -66.92 -3.02
CA ASN A 1194 33.65 -67.98 -2.63
C ASN A 1194 32.92 -69.11 -1.90
N THR A 1195 33.29 -70.36 -2.17
CA THR A 1195 32.76 -71.55 -1.49
C THR A 1195 33.62 -71.90 -0.29
N ILE A 1196 33.01 -72.02 0.89
CA ILE A 1196 33.67 -72.49 2.12
C ILE A 1196 33.10 -73.85 2.46
N ALA A 1197 33.96 -74.83 2.71
CA ALA A 1197 33.56 -76.20 2.98
C ALA A 1197 34.38 -76.81 4.11
N VAL A 1198 33.75 -77.64 4.95
CA VAL A 1198 34.39 -78.28 6.11
C VAL A 1198 33.95 -79.75 6.15
N GLU A 1199 34.89 -80.66 6.37
CA GLU A 1199 34.57 -82.03 6.81
C GLU A 1199 35.03 -82.21 8.26
N VAL A 1200 34.18 -82.78 9.10
CA VAL A 1200 34.42 -83.04 10.52
C VAL A 1200 34.35 -84.55 10.74
N HIS A 1201 35.39 -85.10 11.35
CA HIS A 1201 35.63 -86.52 11.52
C HIS A 1201 35.68 -86.85 13.01
N ASN A 1202 34.91 -87.86 13.42
CA ASN A 1202 35.07 -88.47 14.74
C ASN A 1202 36.24 -89.45 14.75
N SER A 1203 36.80 -89.68 15.92
CA SER A 1203 37.84 -90.67 16.18
C SER A 1203 37.33 -92.10 15.99
N ASP A 1204 36.07 -92.36 16.35
CA ASP A 1204 35.37 -93.60 16.07
C ASP A 1204 33.86 -93.40 15.78
N ARG A 1205 33.22 -94.45 15.26
CA ARG A 1205 31.80 -94.45 14.83
C ARG A 1205 30.80 -94.48 15.98
N TRP A 1206 31.29 -94.58 17.22
CA TRP A 1206 30.52 -94.65 18.45
C TRP A 1206 30.63 -93.38 19.29
N SER A 1207 31.32 -92.34 18.80
CA SER A 1207 31.36 -91.04 19.47
C SER A 1207 29.94 -90.55 19.82
N GLY A 1208 29.81 -89.99 21.02
CA GLY A 1208 28.55 -89.48 21.55
C GLY A 1208 28.08 -88.20 20.85
N ASP A 1209 29.04 -87.49 20.26
CA ASP A 1209 28.98 -86.10 19.84
C ASP A 1209 29.73 -85.82 18.53
N LEU A 1210 29.43 -84.65 17.96
CA LEU A 1210 30.10 -84.00 16.83
C LEU A 1210 29.65 -82.54 16.81
N SER A 1211 30.57 -81.59 16.63
CA SER A 1211 30.25 -80.15 16.54
C SER A 1211 30.99 -79.44 15.42
N MET A 1212 30.35 -78.45 14.80
CA MET A 1212 30.91 -77.58 13.77
C MET A 1212 30.36 -76.15 13.86
N ASP A 1213 31.25 -75.17 13.98
CA ASP A 1213 30.96 -73.75 13.69
C ASP A 1213 32.23 -73.04 13.20
N LEU A 1214 32.09 -72.03 12.34
CA LEU A 1214 33.22 -71.35 11.72
C LEU A 1214 33.01 -69.84 11.62
N GLN A 1215 34.04 -69.10 12.04
CA GLN A 1215 34.19 -67.68 11.79
C GLN A 1215 35.36 -67.43 10.82
N LEU A 1216 35.18 -66.52 9.85
CA LEU A 1216 36.22 -66.04 8.94
C LEU A 1216 36.39 -64.52 9.12
N THR A 1217 37.61 -64.08 9.36
CA THR A 1217 37.93 -62.65 9.52
C THR A 1217 39.16 -62.29 8.68
N GLY A 1218 38.99 -61.43 7.68
CA GLY A 1218 40.07 -60.80 6.92
C GLY A 1218 41.02 -60.04 7.84
N GLN A 1219 42.32 -60.29 7.69
CA GLN A 1219 43.40 -59.67 8.43
C GLN A 1219 44.11 -58.66 7.51
N PRO A 1220 44.39 -57.44 7.99
CA PRO A 1220 45.09 -56.42 7.22
C PRO A 1220 46.53 -56.82 6.86
#